data_AF-A0A378Q1P2-F1
#
_entry.id   AF-A0A378Q1P2-F1
#
_cell.length_a   1.000
_cell.length_b   1.000
_cell.length_c   1.000
_cell.angle_alpha   90.00
_cell.angle_beta   90.00
_cell.angle_gamma   90.00
#
_symmetry.space_group_name_H-M   'P 1'
#
loop_
_entity.id
_entity.type
_entity.pdbx_description
1 polymer ?
#
loop_
_entity_poly.entity_id
_entity_poly.type
_entity_poly.pdbx_seq_one_letter_code
_entity_poly.pdbx_strand_id
1 'polypeptide(L)'
;MPHYTLFIDESGSFGAEKRRESWIVGGLLTSMKFDEFETSIKNPVKKIQEKYGLPQSSHFHATEIREKYGNEGHIKVREVFSDLIDELDNIRGVKSYFISTINQTKISTNNAERNYRLMLLDLIIQAEKLIEQTGDDIKSFDLVIASRTIDNERQTDYTHINSQILHSLPSAIESDLVAYGRLYLLGDNLKVHIKNAKKKWGLIYADFLCNLTYNRRFPENQEILNNLEKDNKLISYQTYSSAELRRILSHEVNQNYSSAVFDCLRLLERKSNNDEEVQKILNRILKSALIDSGTTGVKVNFDAILEKIWRDRVYFKEYKKKADILLKLSSHIDNLHNSSKIKNLTEFQFKLKNLVLLCYNHIADTEQATKIVAEQEIVVNKLIADPSNYSMVLDFYARAIEVYVNNLQFVEAKAQANAYKQMIEDYFDSWQFINSDITKEDFLNSDITIRANSALIRTEILTLSDNSQQADEIFETLQTILKYAKNPQDISRLKSQQLILLCKLNKLDEAISLAKATFEQAKIQNIDVGFDYFFLLYVVNQKLLQHSDAVVIKYMKEVIENQADYKINSSKYPMPIIYRELSLFNYFINHKTEASNNLRLSNESTLKILNADSETTKFLKAINSLQEKVINDKKVNALDEVKNLNIKGTIITNDMNPKESLRLLRNFITS
;
A
#
# COMPACT_ATOMS: atom_id res chain seq x y z
N MET A 1 -6.11 -29.60 24.12
CA MET A 1 -6.84 -28.38 23.71
C MET A 1 -7.44 -27.75 24.96
N PRO A 2 -6.92 -26.60 25.39
CA PRO A 2 -7.41 -25.88 26.55
C PRO A 2 -8.82 -25.32 26.34
N HIS A 3 -9.50 -25.12 27.46
CA HIS A 3 -10.78 -24.43 27.55
C HIS A 3 -10.52 -23.04 28.11
N TYR A 4 -11.19 -22.03 27.58
CA TYR A 4 -11.04 -20.66 28.08
C TYR A 4 -12.35 -20.12 28.63
N THR A 5 -12.24 -19.28 29.65
CA THR A 5 -13.36 -18.51 30.18
C THR A 5 -12.99 -17.04 30.23
N LEU A 6 -13.88 -16.18 29.74
CA LEU A 6 -13.77 -14.74 29.81
C LEU A 6 -14.89 -14.20 30.70
N PHE A 7 -14.51 -13.75 31.90
CA PHE A 7 -15.40 -13.06 32.83
C PHE A 7 -15.44 -11.58 32.51
N ILE A 8 -16.62 -10.98 32.42
CA ILE A 8 -16.82 -9.61 31.94
C ILE A 8 -17.67 -8.83 32.92
N ASP A 9 -17.18 -7.66 33.30
CA ASP A 9 -17.92 -6.62 34.01
C ASP A 9 -17.71 -5.25 33.34
N GLU A 10 -18.43 -4.25 33.82
CA GLU A 10 -18.39 -2.89 33.30
C GLU A 10 -18.39 -1.84 34.41
N SER A 11 -17.81 -0.69 34.14
CA SER A 11 -17.82 0.48 35.03
C SER A 11 -17.95 1.79 34.24
N GLY A 12 -18.64 2.77 34.83
CA GLY A 12 -18.93 4.06 34.21
C GLY A 12 -20.39 4.51 34.33
N SER A 13 -20.65 5.78 33.98
CA SER A 13 -21.98 6.40 34.05
C SER A 13 -22.77 6.21 32.75
N PHE A 14 -24.01 5.71 32.86
CA PHE A 14 -24.94 5.45 31.75
C PHE A 14 -25.88 6.62 31.41
N GLY A 15 -25.71 7.78 32.05
CA GLY A 15 -26.59 8.94 31.86
C GLY A 15 -25.94 10.07 31.06
N ALA A 16 -26.73 10.74 30.22
CA ALA A 16 -26.33 11.93 29.44
C ALA A 16 -25.92 13.15 30.30
N GLU A 17 -26.24 13.15 31.60
CA GLU A 17 -26.09 14.30 32.49
C GLU A 17 -24.72 14.38 33.18
N LYS A 18 -24.02 13.25 33.41
CA LYS A 18 -22.68 13.24 34.02
C LYS A 18 -21.59 13.19 32.94
N ARG A 19 -21.46 14.30 32.20
CA ARG A 19 -20.62 14.46 31.00
C ARG A 19 -19.10 14.29 31.18
N ARG A 20 -18.58 13.92 32.36
CA ARG A 20 -17.13 13.95 32.67
C ARG A 20 -16.43 12.58 32.74
N GLU A 21 -17.14 11.47 32.60
CA GLU A 21 -16.58 10.13 32.92
C GLU A 21 -16.58 9.16 31.71
N SER A 22 -15.64 8.21 31.66
CA SER A 22 -15.46 7.20 30.59
C SER A 22 -16.34 5.96 30.81
N TRP A 23 -16.66 5.20 29.76
CA TRP A 23 -17.28 3.87 29.90
C TRP A 23 -16.21 2.79 29.68
N ILE A 24 -16.13 1.84 30.60
CA ILE A 24 -15.17 0.73 30.57
C ILE A 24 -15.93 -0.58 30.61
N VAL A 25 -15.52 -1.50 29.73
CA VAL A 25 -15.84 -2.92 29.82
C VAL A 25 -14.52 -3.64 30.05
N GLY A 26 -14.43 -4.47 31.07
CA GLY A 26 -13.21 -5.16 31.46
C GLY A 26 -13.48 -6.61 31.78
N GLY A 27 -12.44 -7.43 31.71
CA GLY A 27 -12.57 -8.84 31.93
C GLY A 27 -11.31 -9.56 32.36
N LEU A 28 -11.53 -10.74 32.92
CA LEU A 28 -10.52 -11.73 33.28
C LEU A 28 -10.65 -12.91 32.32
N LEU A 29 -9.63 -13.14 31.50
CA LEU A 29 -9.45 -14.31 30.67
C LEU A 29 -8.65 -15.37 31.45
N THR A 30 -9.13 -16.61 31.46
CA THR A 30 -8.45 -17.74 32.10
C THR A 30 -8.47 -18.98 31.22
N SER A 31 -7.41 -19.77 31.24
CA SER A 31 -7.30 -21.07 30.53
C SER A 31 -7.98 -22.23 31.29
N MET A 32 -9.14 -21.97 31.90
CA MET A 32 -9.99 -22.96 32.59
C MET A 32 -11.45 -22.79 32.17
N LYS A 33 -12.26 -23.85 32.33
CA LYS A 33 -13.73 -23.75 32.23
C LYS A 33 -14.32 -22.94 33.39
N PHE A 34 -15.50 -22.39 33.17
CA PHE A 34 -16.19 -21.55 34.16
C PHE A 34 -16.33 -22.23 35.54
N ASP A 35 -16.87 -23.44 35.61
CA ASP A 35 -17.12 -24.14 36.88
C ASP A 35 -15.83 -24.62 37.56
N GLU A 36 -14.81 -24.96 36.77
CA GLU A 36 -13.48 -25.38 37.25
C GLU A 36 -12.74 -24.18 37.87
N PHE A 37 -12.81 -23.01 37.24
CA PHE A 37 -12.27 -21.77 37.78
C PHE A 37 -12.95 -21.38 39.10
N GLU A 38 -14.28 -21.35 39.12
CA GLU A 38 -15.06 -20.99 40.32
C GLU A 38 -14.82 -21.94 41.50
N THR A 39 -14.36 -23.17 41.25
CA THR A 39 -14.00 -24.14 42.29
C THR A 39 -12.55 -23.99 42.74
N SER A 40 -11.62 -23.85 41.79
CA SER A 40 -10.17 -23.73 42.08
C SER A 40 -9.81 -22.47 42.86
N ILE A 41 -10.53 -21.37 42.64
CA ILE A 41 -10.26 -20.08 43.27
C ILE A 41 -10.76 -19.97 44.73
N LYS A 42 -11.62 -20.89 45.21
CA LYS A 42 -12.23 -20.80 46.55
C LYS A 42 -11.21 -20.85 47.68
N ASN A 43 -10.26 -21.77 47.62
CA ASN A 43 -9.25 -21.94 48.67
C ASN A 43 -8.24 -20.78 48.70
N PRO A 44 -7.68 -20.33 47.55
CA PRO A 44 -6.86 -19.12 47.50
C PRO A 44 -7.57 -17.90 48.11
N VAL A 45 -8.82 -17.66 47.71
CA VAL A 45 -9.56 -16.48 48.18
C VAL A 45 -9.95 -16.58 49.66
N LYS A 46 -10.19 -17.77 50.20
CA LYS A 46 -10.51 -17.95 51.64
C LYS A 46 -9.43 -17.34 52.55
N LYS A 47 -8.15 -17.43 52.17
CA LYS A 47 -7.06 -16.79 52.93
C LYS A 47 -7.20 -15.27 52.96
N ILE A 48 -7.62 -14.69 51.84
CA ILE A 48 -7.87 -13.24 51.70
C ILE A 48 -9.11 -12.85 52.50
N GLN A 49 -10.17 -13.69 52.48
CA GLN A 49 -11.37 -13.50 53.31
C GLN A 49 -11.01 -13.38 54.79
N GLU A 50 -10.12 -14.25 55.28
CA GLU A 50 -9.65 -14.25 56.66
C GLU A 50 -8.75 -13.04 56.96
N LYS A 51 -7.78 -12.73 56.07
CA LYS A 51 -6.86 -11.59 56.21
C LYS A 51 -7.57 -10.24 56.33
N TYR A 52 -8.62 -10.02 55.53
CA TYR A 52 -9.37 -8.75 55.51
C TYR A 52 -10.75 -8.85 56.17
N GLY A 53 -11.06 -9.95 56.87
CA GLY A 53 -12.37 -10.18 57.50
C GLY A 53 -13.57 -9.97 56.55
N LEU A 54 -13.45 -10.38 55.28
CA LEU A 54 -14.49 -10.26 54.26
C LEU A 54 -15.15 -11.64 54.06
N PRO A 55 -16.17 -12.01 54.86
CA PRO A 55 -16.63 -13.41 54.94
C PRO A 55 -17.36 -13.93 53.70
N GLN A 56 -17.84 -13.04 52.83
CA GLN A 56 -18.65 -13.41 51.66
C GLN A 56 -18.14 -12.70 50.41
N SER A 57 -18.34 -13.32 49.24
CA SER A 57 -17.96 -12.77 47.95
C SER A 57 -18.57 -11.39 47.67
N SER A 58 -19.78 -11.14 48.17
CA SER A 58 -20.46 -9.84 48.10
C SER A 58 -19.70 -8.71 48.80
N HIS A 59 -18.80 -9.00 49.73
CA HIS A 59 -18.01 -7.99 50.43
C HIS A 59 -16.71 -7.61 49.70
N PHE A 60 -16.41 -8.25 48.56
CA PHE A 60 -15.20 -7.98 47.78
C PHE A 60 -15.40 -6.92 46.69
N HIS A 61 -16.57 -6.30 46.62
CA HIS A 61 -16.78 -5.16 45.74
C HIS A 61 -16.13 -3.90 46.30
N ALA A 62 -15.64 -3.05 45.40
CA ALA A 62 -14.88 -1.87 45.79
C ALA A 62 -15.67 -0.91 46.70
N THR A 63 -16.99 -0.85 46.55
CA THR A 63 -17.88 -0.02 47.39
C THR A 63 -17.97 -0.57 48.81
N GLU A 64 -18.21 -1.87 48.96
CA GLU A 64 -18.35 -2.57 50.23
C GLU A 64 -17.06 -2.56 51.05
N ILE A 65 -15.90 -2.68 50.38
CA ILE A 65 -14.59 -2.51 51.03
C ILE A 65 -14.42 -1.07 51.52
N ARG A 66 -14.81 -0.07 50.71
CA ARG A 66 -14.72 1.34 51.12
C ARG A 66 -15.62 1.66 52.31
N GLU A 67 -16.85 1.14 52.32
CA GLU A 67 -17.78 1.30 53.44
C GLU A 67 -17.22 0.67 54.72
N LYS A 68 -16.65 -0.53 54.63
CA LYS A 68 -16.10 -1.24 55.80
C LYS A 68 -14.89 -0.52 56.41
N TYR A 69 -13.99 0.01 55.59
CA TYR A 69 -12.70 0.57 56.04
C TYR A 69 -12.65 2.11 56.07
N GLY A 70 -13.75 2.78 55.72
CA GLY A 70 -13.88 4.23 55.79
C GLY A 70 -12.78 4.97 55.03
N ASN A 71 -12.04 5.83 55.72
CA ASN A 71 -10.97 6.66 55.13
C ASN A 71 -9.84 5.84 54.49
N GLU A 72 -9.60 4.61 54.96
CA GLU A 72 -8.59 3.70 54.39
C GLU A 72 -9.15 2.81 53.26
N GLY A 73 -10.44 2.95 52.95
CA GLY A 73 -11.15 2.12 51.98
C GLY A 73 -10.47 2.00 50.62
N HIS A 74 -9.94 3.10 50.10
CA HIS A 74 -9.23 3.10 48.81
C HIS A 74 -7.89 2.35 48.85
N ILE A 75 -7.19 2.37 49.99
CA ILE A 75 -5.95 1.61 50.20
C ILE A 75 -6.29 0.12 50.30
N LYS A 76 -7.32 -0.23 51.08
CA LYS A 76 -7.74 -1.63 51.26
C LYS A 76 -8.27 -2.27 49.98
N VAL A 77 -8.98 -1.54 49.13
CA VAL A 77 -9.38 -2.03 47.79
C VAL A 77 -8.16 -2.47 46.97
N ARG A 78 -7.04 -1.74 47.07
CA ARG A 78 -5.80 -2.04 46.33
C ARG A 78 -5.06 -3.24 46.91
N GLU A 79 -4.90 -3.27 48.23
CA GLU A 79 -4.24 -4.39 48.92
C GLU A 79 -4.99 -5.70 48.66
N VAL A 80 -6.33 -5.67 48.75
CA VAL A 80 -7.18 -6.82 48.44
C VAL A 80 -7.01 -7.25 46.98
N PHE A 81 -7.01 -6.33 46.03
CA PHE A 81 -6.84 -6.69 44.61
C PHE A 81 -5.45 -7.23 44.28
N SER A 82 -4.41 -6.67 44.90
CA SER A 82 -3.02 -7.14 44.69
C SER A 82 -2.85 -8.56 45.22
N ASP A 83 -3.34 -8.84 46.45
CA ASP A 83 -3.33 -10.19 47.01
C ASP A 83 -4.17 -11.18 46.17
N LEU A 84 -5.28 -10.71 45.59
CA LEU A 84 -6.10 -11.52 44.69
C LEU A 84 -5.32 -11.90 43.42
N ILE A 85 -4.59 -10.96 42.82
CA ILE A 85 -3.73 -11.25 41.66
C ILE A 85 -2.65 -12.27 42.02
N ASP A 86 -1.97 -12.08 43.15
CA ASP A 86 -0.92 -13.00 43.61
C ASP A 86 -1.47 -14.43 43.83
N GLU A 87 -2.63 -14.56 44.47
CA GLU A 87 -3.27 -15.87 44.66
C GLU A 87 -3.79 -16.48 43.35
N LEU A 88 -4.20 -15.66 42.37
CA LEU A 88 -4.56 -16.11 41.02
C LEU A 88 -3.35 -16.68 40.26
N ASP A 89 -2.19 -16.04 40.38
CA ASP A 89 -0.94 -16.50 39.75
C ASP A 89 -0.39 -17.80 40.35
N ASN A 90 -0.72 -18.05 41.62
CA ASN A 90 -0.32 -19.25 42.33
C ASN A 90 -1.15 -20.49 41.94
N ILE A 91 -2.19 -20.35 41.11
CA ILE A 91 -2.96 -21.49 40.60
C ILE A 91 -2.14 -22.22 39.53
N ARG A 92 -1.59 -23.38 39.90
CA ARG A 92 -0.73 -24.18 39.01
C ARG A 92 -1.39 -24.49 37.67
N GLY A 93 -0.68 -24.15 36.60
CA GLY A 93 -1.05 -24.52 35.22
C GLY A 93 -2.16 -23.67 34.61
N VAL A 94 -2.59 -22.59 35.28
CA VAL A 94 -3.60 -21.66 34.77
C VAL A 94 -2.92 -20.42 34.22
N LYS A 95 -3.21 -20.09 32.96
CA LYS A 95 -2.84 -18.80 32.37
C LYS A 95 -4.01 -17.84 32.59
N SER A 96 -3.75 -16.69 33.20
CA SER A 96 -4.74 -15.67 33.49
C SER A 96 -4.29 -14.30 32.99
N TYR A 97 -5.22 -13.55 32.41
CA TYR A 97 -4.94 -12.26 31.81
C TYR A 97 -6.13 -11.32 31.97
N PHE A 98 -5.82 -10.05 32.22
CA PHE A 98 -6.79 -8.98 32.27
C PHE A 98 -6.88 -8.28 30.91
N ILE A 99 -8.10 -8.00 30.48
CA ILE A 99 -8.38 -7.34 29.21
C ILE A 99 -9.38 -6.23 29.49
N SER A 100 -9.14 -5.04 28.96
CA SER A 100 -10.06 -3.91 29.15
C SER A 100 -10.25 -3.11 27.88
N THR A 101 -11.44 -2.54 27.76
CA THR A 101 -11.91 -1.77 26.63
C THR A 101 -12.48 -0.45 27.14
N ILE A 102 -11.90 0.68 26.72
CA ILE A 102 -12.15 2.02 27.27
C ILE A 102 -12.75 2.93 26.20
N ASN A 103 -13.99 3.38 26.39
CA ASN A 103 -14.60 4.46 25.60
C ASN A 103 -14.28 5.83 26.20
N GLN A 104 -13.34 6.55 25.59
CA GLN A 104 -13.01 7.92 25.99
C GLN A 104 -13.79 8.98 25.20
N THR A 105 -14.12 8.71 23.94
CA THR A 105 -14.59 9.72 22.98
C THR A 105 -16.08 10.00 23.07
N LYS A 106 -16.87 9.12 23.72
CA LYS A 106 -18.33 9.30 23.92
C LYS A 106 -19.12 9.42 22.61
N ILE A 107 -18.54 9.01 21.48
CA ILE A 107 -19.17 9.13 20.15
C ILE A 107 -20.38 8.20 20.13
N SER A 108 -21.56 8.80 20.29
CA SER A 108 -22.91 8.21 20.26
C SER A 108 -23.46 7.56 21.54
N THR A 109 -23.61 8.31 22.62
CA THR A 109 -24.56 7.95 23.71
C THR A 109 -26.02 7.76 23.25
N ASN A 110 -26.34 8.09 21.99
CA ASN A 110 -27.68 7.93 21.39
C ASN A 110 -28.09 6.46 21.15
N ASN A 111 -27.15 5.49 21.17
CA ASN A 111 -27.46 4.05 21.12
C ASN A 111 -26.51 3.26 22.03
N ALA A 112 -26.79 3.27 23.34
CA ALA A 112 -25.99 2.60 24.36
C ALA A 112 -25.90 1.07 24.14
N GLU A 113 -26.95 0.45 23.61
CA GLU A 113 -26.97 -0.98 23.26
C GLU A 113 -25.90 -1.34 22.22
N ARG A 114 -25.91 -0.65 21.07
CA ARG A 114 -24.98 -0.92 19.98
C ARG A 114 -23.54 -0.73 20.44
N ASN A 115 -23.34 0.27 21.28
CA ASN A 115 -22.06 0.62 21.86
C ASN A 115 -21.49 -0.43 22.80
N TYR A 116 -22.32 -0.92 23.73
CA TYR A 116 -21.95 -2.01 24.62
C TYR A 116 -21.57 -3.27 23.83
N ARG A 117 -22.37 -3.64 22.82
CA ARG A 117 -22.08 -4.77 21.93
C ARG A 117 -20.73 -4.62 21.24
N LEU A 118 -20.43 -3.44 20.72
CA LEU A 118 -19.15 -3.18 20.07
C LEU A 118 -17.97 -3.26 21.05
N MET A 119 -18.11 -2.72 22.27
CA MET A 119 -17.08 -2.84 23.31
C MET A 119 -16.84 -4.29 23.73
N LEU A 120 -17.91 -5.10 23.82
CA LEU A 120 -17.82 -6.54 24.08
C LEU A 120 -17.10 -7.29 22.95
N LEU A 121 -17.44 -7.00 21.69
CA LEU A 121 -16.76 -7.58 20.53
C LEU A 121 -15.27 -7.24 20.52
N ASP A 122 -14.92 -5.98 20.78
CA ASP A 122 -13.53 -5.54 20.86
C ASP A 122 -12.78 -6.32 21.96
N LEU A 123 -13.41 -6.55 23.12
CA LEU A 123 -12.83 -7.31 24.22
C LEU A 123 -12.63 -8.80 23.88
N ILE A 124 -13.59 -9.42 23.18
CA ILE A 124 -13.49 -10.82 22.70
C ILE A 124 -12.35 -10.97 21.68
N ILE A 125 -12.24 -10.04 20.73
CA ILE A 125 -11.15 -10.06 19.73
C ILE A 125 -9.78 -9.98 20.40
N GLN A 126 -9.63 -9.15 21.45
CA GLN A 126 -8.38 -9.10 22.22
C GLN A 126 -8.11 -10.42 22.96
N ALA A 127 -9.14 -11.04 23.51
CA ALA A 127 -9.00 -12.34 24.17
C ALA A 127 -8.51 -13.42 23.22
N GLU A 128 -9.08 -13.52 22.01
CA GLU A 128 -8.61 -14.46 20.98
C GLU A 128 -7.16 -14.21 20.58
N LYS A 129 -6.79 -12.95 20.29
CA LYS A 129 -5.41 -12.59 19.93
C LYS A 129 -4.41 -13.06 20.97
N LEU A 130 -4.76 -12.90 22.23
CA LEU A 130 -3.93 -13.31 23.33
C LEU A 130 -3.81 -14.85 23.40
N ILE A 131 -4.90 -15.58 23.17
CA ILE A 131 -4.88 -17.04 23.11
C ILE A 131 -4.01 -17.53 21.94
N GLU A 132 -4.15 -16.93 20.76
CA GLU A 132 -3.31 -17.27 19.60
C GLU A 132 -1.81 -17.08 19.89
N GLN A 133 -1.43 -16.00 20.58
CA GLN A 133 -0.05 -15.76 21.01
C GLN A 133 0.48 -16.84 21.95
N THR A 134 -0.40 -17.53 22.69
CA THR A 134 -0.01 -18.64 23.55
C THR A 134 0.19 -19.97 22.79
N GLY A 135 -0.17 -20.03 21.50
CA GLY A 135 -0.05 -21.22 20.65
C GLY A 135 -1.07 -22.31 20.95
N ASP A 136 -2.16 -21.97 21.64
CA ASP A 136 -3.15 -22.91 22.16
C ASP A 136 -4.36 -23.04 21.21
N ASP A 137 -4.71 -24.27 20.81
CA ASP A 137 -5.95 -24.56 20.06
C ASP A 137 -7.18 -24.59 21.00
N ILE A 138 -8.10 -23.64 20.81
CA ILE A 138 -9.30 -23.47 21.67
C ILE A 138 -10.29 -24.63 21.47
N LYS A 139 -10.62 -25.35 22.55
CA LYS A 139 -11.66 -26.40 22.52
C LYS A 139 -13.07 -25.87 22.78
N SER A 140 -13.21 -24.95 23.73
CA SER A 140 -14.44 -24.22 24.01
C SER A 140 -14.13 -22.91 24.72
N PHE A 141 -15.06 -21.96 24.61
CA PHE A 141 -14.95 -20.61 25.15
C PHE A 141 -16.22 -20.25 25.94
N ASP A 142 -16.09 -19.98 27.23
CA ASP A 142 -17.18 -19.57 28.10
C ASP A 142 -17.14 -18.02 28.27
N LEU A 143 -18.23 -17.33 27.89
CA LEU A 143 -18.43 -15.90 28.15
C LEU A 143 -19.30 -15.72 29.39
N VAL A 144 -18.74 -15.21 30.49
CA VAL A 144 -19.47 -14.99 31.74
C VAL A 144 -19.69 -13.50 31.96
N ILE A 145 -20.92 -13.02 31.81
CA ILE A 145 -21.27 -11.60 31.86
C ILE A 145 -21.98 -11.28 33.17
N ALA A 146 -21.56 -10.20 33.84
CA ALA A 146 -22.18 -9.69 35.05
C ALA A 146 -23.60 -9.14 34.80
N SER A 147 -24.55 -9.50 35.67
CA SER A 147 -25.88 -8.88 35.74
C SER A 147 -25.91 -7.80 36.85
N ARG A 148 -26.34 -6.58 36.54
CA ARG A 148 -26.49 -5.50 37.55
C ARG A 148 -27.86 -5.48 38.23
N THR A 149 -27.84 -5.39 39.56
CA THR A 149 -28.98 -5.18 40.47
C THR A 149 -28.53 -4.25 41.61
N ILE A 150 -29.23 -3.15 41.88
CA ILE A 150 -29.01 -2.29 43.07
C ILE A 150 -30.31 -2.29 43.88
N ASP A 151 -30.22 -2.49 45.20
CA ASP A 151 -31.36 -2.55 46.13
C ASP A 151 -32.44 -3.57 45.75
N ASN A 152 -32.04 -4.75 45.25
CA ASN A 152 -32.91 -5.79 44.71
C ASN A 152 -33.79 -5.36 43.52
N GLU A 153 -33.66 -4.11 43.07
CA GLU A 153 -34.23 -3.62 41.82
C GLU A 153 -33.18 -3.65 40.72
N ARG A 154 -33.63 -4.08 39.54
CA ARG A 154 -32.74 -4.17 38.38
C ARG A 154 -32.59 -2.77 37.80
N GLN A 155 -31.38 -2.23 37.85
CA GLN A 155 -31.07 -0.84 37.48
C GLN A 155 -31.03 -0.56 35.97
N THR A 156 -31.26 -1.59 35.15
CA THR A 156 -31.56 -1.40 33.74
C THR A 156 -33.06 -1.25 33.60
N ASP A 157 -33.55 -0.05 33.28
CA ASP A 157 -34.95 0.14 32.85
C ASP A 157 -35.26 -0.88 31.75
N TYR A 158 -36.28 -1.70 32.02
CA TYR A 158 -36.29 -3.13 31.70
C TYR A 158 -36.83 -3.48 30.30
N THR A 159 -37.53 -2.59 29.61
CA THR A 159 -38.36 -3.02 28.47
C THR A 159 -37.62 -3.19 27.14
N HIS A 160 -36.45 -2.55 26.93
CA HIS A 160 -35.71 -2.69 25.66
C HIS A 160 -34.46 -3.56 25.74
N ILE A 161 -33.77 -3.61 26.89
CA ILE A 161 -32.42 -4.19 26.96
C ILE A 161 -32.41 -5.71 27.19
N ASN A 162 -33.47 -6.29 27.74
CA ASN A 162 -33.29 -7.53 28.46
C ASN A 162 -33.83 -8.78 27.75
N SER A 163 -34.90 -8.67 26.97
CA SER A 163 -35.40 -9.81 26.19
C SER A 163 -34.85 -9.82 24.77
N GLN A 164 -34.79 -8.68 24.08
CA GLN A 164 -34.29 -8.65 22.71
C GLN A 164 -32.76 -8.63 22.63
N ILE A 165 -32.04 -7.85 23.45
CA ILE A 165 -30.58 -7.75 23.34
C ILE A 165 -29.88 -9.01 23.81
N LEU A 166 -30.32 -9.60 24.92
CA LEU A 166 -29.64 -10.76 25.50
C LEU A 166 -29.97 -12.08 24.80
N HIS A 167 -31.16 -12.23 24.23
CA HIS A 167 -31.45 -13.35 23.34
C HIS A 167 -30.85 -13.17 21.94
N SER A 168 -30.69 -11.93 21.47
CA SER A 168 -29.94 -11.65 20.24
C SER A 168 -28.44 -11.59 20.45
N LEU A 169 -27.90 -11.43 21.67
CA LEU A 169 -26.45 -11.31 21.89
C LEU A 169 -25.70 -12.55 21.41
N PRO A 170 -26.13 -13.80 21.70
CA PRO A 170 -25.49 -14.99 21.14
C PRO A 170 -25.52 -15.00 19.62
N SER A 171 -26.69 -14.75 19.01
CA SER A 171 -26.87 -14.74 17.55
C SER A 171 -26.15 -13.58 16.84
N ALA A 172 -26.08 -12.41 17.48
CA ALA A 172 -25.41 -11.22 16.97
C ALA A 172 -23.90 -11.33 17.14
N ILE A 173 -23.41 -11.85 18.28
CA ILE A 173 -22.00 -12.19 18.46
C ILE A 173 -21.62 -13.24 17.42
N GLU A 174 -22.38 -14.30 17.23
CA GLU A 174 -22.12 -15.30 16.19
C GLU A 174 -22.12 -14.68 14.78
N SER A 175 -23.15 -13.91 14.40
CA SER A 175 -23.23 -13.25 13.10
C SER A 175 -22.11 -12.23 12.87
N ASP A 176 -21.75 -11.46 13.90
CA ASP A 176 -20.68 -10.47 13.82
C ASP A 176 -19.32 -11.17 13.79
N LEU A 177 -19.08 -12.19 14.62
CA LEU A 177 -17.88 -13.05 14.56
C LEU A 177 -17.73 -13.72 13.19
N VAL A 178 -18.83 -14.21 12.59
CA VAL A 178 -18.87 -14.73 11.21
C VAL A 178 -18.47 -13.63 10.22
N ALA A 179 -19.04 -12.42 10.33
CA ALA A 179 -18.69 -11.29 9.47
C ALA A 179 -17.22 -10.84 9.62
N TYR A 180 -16.61 -11.07 10.79
CA TYR A 180 -15.20 -10.81 11.07
C TYR A 180 -14.25 -12.00 10.76
N GLY A 181 -14.78 -13.10 10.20
CA GLY A 181 -14.00 -14.28 9.79
C GLY A 181 -13.56 -15.19 10.96
N ARG A 182 -14.17 -15.04 12.14
CA ARG A 182 -13.82 -15.76 13.37
C ARG A 182 -14.62 -17.05 13.49
N LEU A 183 -14.33 -18.00 12.59
CA LEU A 183 -15.03 -19.28 12.50
C LEU A 183 -14.77 -20.24 13.69
N TYR A 184 -13.64 -20.10 14.39
CA TYR A 184 -13.20 -21.05 15.42
C TYR A 184 -14.00 -20.99 16.73
N LEU A 185 -14.64 -19.86 17.03
CA LEU A 185 -15.51 -19.68 18.21
C LEU A 185 -16.99 -19.92 17.92
N LEU A 186 -17.38 -20.39 16.73
CA LEU A 186 -18.79 -20.52 16.35
C LEU A 186 -19.43 -21.84 16.79
N GLY A 187 -20.73 -21.79 17.09
CA GLY A 187 -21.57 -22.95 17.36
C GLY A 187 -21.47 -23.47 18.79
N ASP A 188 -21.55 -24.79 18.97
CA ASP A 188 -21.66 -25.46 20.29
C ASP A 188 -20.46 -25.23 21.24
N ASN A 189 -19.39 -24.59 20.76
CA ASN A 189 -18.16 -24.32 21.50
C ASN A 189 -18.18 -22.99 22.26
N LEU A 190 -19.13 -22.09 21.99
CA LEU A 190 -19.33 -20.83 22.73
C LEU A 190 -20.48 -20.97 23.74
N LYS A 191 -20.21 -20.76 25.03
CA LYS A 191 -21.27 -20.74 26.06
C LYS A 191 -21.35 -19.39 26.73
N VAL A 192 -22.53 -18.77 26.68
CA VAL A 192 -22.78 -17.51 27.36
C VAL A 192 -23.49 -17.76 28.69
N HIS A 193 -22.88 -17.32 29.79
CA HIS A 193 -23.41 -17.39 31.14
C HIS A 193 -23.69 -15.98 31.66
N ILE A 194 -24.89 -15.75 32.19
CA ILE A 194 -25.22 -14.52 32.91
C ILE A 194 -25.26 -14.83 34.40
N LYS A 195 -24.44 -14.13 35.19
CA LYS A 195 -24.35 -14.36 36.64
C LYS A 195 -24.30 -13.03 37.38
N ASN A 196 -24.76 -13.05 38.63
CA ASN A 196 -24.68 -11.88 39.49
C ASN A 196 -23.21 -11.62 39.88
N ALA A 197 -22.74 -10.38 39.67
CA ALA A 197 -21.37 -9.96 39.97
C ALA A 197 -20.96 -10.29 41.42
N LYS A 198 -21.90 -10.19 42.37
CA LYS A 198 -21.66 -10.45 43.80
C LYS A 198 -21.43 -11.91 44.17
N LYS A 199 -21.69 -12.85 43.25
CA LYS A 199 -21.76 -14.28 43.54
C LYS A 199 -20.69 -15.11 42.84
N LYS A 200 -19.87 -14.52 41.98
CA LYS A 200 -18.89 -15.25 41.15
C LYS A 200 -17.54 -14.58 41.25
N TRP A 201 -16.52 -15.38 41.56
CA TRP A 201 -15.18 -14.86 41.79
C TRP A 201 -14.58 -14.26 40.54
N GLY A 202 -14.74 -14.90 39.37
CA GLY A 202 -14.18 -14.33 38.14
C GLY A 202 -14.78 -12.98 37.76
N LEU A 203 -16.06 -12.75 38.08
CA LEU A 203 -16.71 -11.44 37.90
C LEU A 203 -16.22 -10.40 38.92
N ILE A 204 -15.87 -10.80 40.14
CA ILE A 204 -15.26 -9.89 41.13
C ILE A 204 -13.90 -9.40 40.64
N TYR A 205 -13.07 -10.25 40.04
CA TYR A 205 -11.81 -9.83 39.42
C TYR A 205 -12.05 -8.83 38.28
N ALA A 206 -13.04 -9.08 37.41
CA ALA A 206 -13.41 -8.16 36.33
C ALA A 206 -13.92 -6.80 36.87
N ASP A 207 -14.72 -6.81 37.96
CA ASP A 207 -15.20 -5.60 38.64
C ASP A 207 -14.04 -4.76 39.19
N PHE A 208 -13.06 -5.39 39.86
CA PHE A 208 -11.87 -4.69 40.35
C PHE A 208 -11.08 -4.04 39.22
N LEU A 209 -10.84 -4.77 38.12
CA LEU A 209 -10.16 -4.22 36.94
C LEU A 209 -10.91 -3.00 36.40
N CYS A 210 -12.23 -3.11 36.22
CA CYS A 210 -13.06 -2.01 35.72
C CYS A 210 -13.00 -0.78 36.64
N ASN A 211 -13.09 -1.00 37.96
CA ASN A 211 -13.03 0.08 38.95
C ASN A 211 -11.66 0.76 39.00
N LEU A 212 -10.57 0.02 38.91
CA LEU A 212 -9.21 0.58 38.87
C LEU A 212 -8.97 1.36 37.58
N THR A 213 -9.36 0.78 36.44
CA THR A 213 -9.26 1.43 35.12
C THR A 213 -10.09 2.71 35.07
N TYR A 214 -11.29 2.71 35.66
CA TYR A 214 -12.14 3.90 35.74
C TYR A 214 -11.51 5.01 36.56
N ASN A 215 -10.84 4.63 37.64
CA ASN A 215 -10.17 5.53 38.57
C ASN A 215 -8.67 5.67 38.28
N ARG A 216 -8.23 5.44 37.03
CA ARG A 216 -6.80 5.49 36.63
C ARG A 216 -6.12 6.85 36.84
N ARG A 217 -6.90 7.92 37.03
CA ARG A 217 -6.37 9.27 37.34
C ARG A 217 -5.61 9.33 38.68
N PHE A 218 -5.84 8.38 39.58
CA PHE A 218 -5.11 8.31 40.84
C PHE A 218 -3.78 7.56 40.61
N PRO A 219 -2.62 8.16 40.95
CA PRO A 219 -1.30 7.63 40.60
C PRO A 219 -1.07 6.18 41.00
N GLU A 220 -1.61 5.75 42.12
CA GLU A 220 -1.37 4.42 42.66
C GLU A 220 -2.28 3.36 42.01
N ASN A 221 -3.44 3.75 41.45
CA ASN A 221 -4.20 2.84 40.57
C ASN A 221 -3.47 2.67 39.24
N GLN A 222 -2.90 3.76 38.72
CA GLN A 222 -2.09 3.73 37.50
C GLN A 222 -0.84 2.87 37.68
N GLU A 223 -0.22 2.87 38.86
CA GLU A 223 0.91 2.01 39.20
C GLU A 223 0.56 0.52 39.07
N ILE A 224 -0.56 0.07 39.64
CA ILE A 224 -1.02 -1.32 39.53
C ILE A 224 -1.26 -1.70 38.07
N LEU A 225 -1.97 -0.85 37.31
CA LEU A 225 -2.24 -1.10 35.89
C LEU A 225 -0.93 -1.17 35.08
N ASN A 226 0.01 -0.25 35.32
CA ASN A 226 1.31 -0.23 34.65
C ASN A 226 2.15 -1.47 34.98
N ASN A 227 2.08 -1.98 36.22
CA ASN A 227 2.78 -3.21 36.60
C ASN A 227 2.19 -4.42 35.86
N LEU A 228 0.86 -4.52 35.81
CA LEU A 228 0.19 -5.58 35.04
C LEU A 228 0.50 -5.50 33.54
N GLU A 229 0.58 -4.30 32.96
CA GLU A 229 0.99 -4.11 31.55
C GLU A 229 2.44 -4.53 31.31
N LYS A 230 3.37 -4.13 32.19
CA LYS A 230 4.79 -4.52 32.12
C LYS A 230 5.00 -6.02 32.21
N ASP A 231 4.19 -6.69 33.03
CA ASP A 231 4.21 -8.14 33.20
C ASP A 231 3.45 -8.90 32.10
N ASN A 232 2.96 -8.19 31.07
CA ASN A 232 2.11 -8.73 30.00
C ASN A 232 0.83 -9.42 30.48
N LYS A 233 0.31 -9.02 31.64
CA LYS A 233 -0.94 -9.53 32.24
C LYS A 233 -2.14 -8.65 31.99
N LEU A 234 -1.96 -7.39 31.63
CA LEU A 234 -3.05 -6.49 31.24
C LEU A 234 -2.88 -6.04 29.79
N ILE A 235 -3.96 -6.19 29.01
CA ILE A 235 -4.13 -5.53 27.72
C ILE A 235 -5.28 -4.53 27.84
N SER A 236 -4.96 -3.24 27.71
CA SER A 236 -5.95 -2.17 27.63
C SER A 236 -6.11 -1.68 26.21
N TYR A 237 -7.36 -1.57 25.77
CA TYR A 237 -7.74 -1.07 24.45
C TYR A 237 -8.63 0.16 24.59
N GLN A 238 -8.47 1.13 23.69
CA GLN A 238 -9.36 2.29 23.62
C GLN A 238 -10.42 2.04 22.53
N THR A 239 -11.64 1.69 22.91
CA THR A 239 -12.76 1.55 21.97
C THR A 239 -13.28 2.91 21.55
N TYR A 240 -13.91 2.93 20.36
CA TYR A 240 -14.18 4.12 19.52
C TYR A 240 -12.93 4.73 18.91
N SER A 241 -11.85 3.95 18.82
CA SER A 241 -11.00 3.93 17.64
C SER A 241 -11.90 3.87 16.39
N SER A 242 -11.66 4.71 15.39
CA SER A 242 -12.55 4.84 14.23
C SER A 242 -12.81 3.50 13.52
N ALA A 243 -13.89 3.36 12.73
CA ALA A 243 -14.21 2.11 12.03
C ALA A 243 -13.01 1.54 11.24
N GLU A 244 -12.13 2.42 10.76
CA GLU A 244 -10.87 2.05 10.12
C GLU A 244 -9.89 1.33 11.04
N LEU A 245 -9.75 1.74 12.31
CA LEU A 245 -8.83 1.10 13.25
C LEU A 245 -9.27 -0.32 13.62
N ARG A 246 -10.58 -0.52 13.79
CA ARG A 246 -11.12 -1.86 14.03
C ARG A 246 -10.90 -2.80 12.85
N ARG A 247 -11.04 -2.29 11.62
CA ARG A 247 -10.73 -3.06 10.41
C ARG A 247 -9.24 -3.46 10.35
N ILE A 248 -8.33 -2.54 10.69
CA ILE A 248 -6.89 -2.81 10.77
C ILE A 248 -6.60 -3.95 11.75
N LEU A 249 -7.18 -3.89 12.96
CA LEU A 249 -6.98 -4.94 13.97
C LEU A 249 -7.56 -6.28 13.53
N SER A 250 -8.74 -6.28 12.91
CA SER A 250 -9.33 -7.51 12.35
C SER A 250 -8.42 -8.15 11.31
N HIS A 251 -7.79 -7.35 10.43
CA HIS A 251 -6.81 -7.84 9.47
C HIS A 251 -5.55 -8.41 10.15
N GLU A 252 -5.02 -7.73 11.16
CA GLU A 252 -3.86 -8.19 11.94
C GLU A 252 -4.13 -9.56 12.58
N VAL A 253 -5.26 -9.72 13.27
CA VAL A 253 -5.60 -10.97 13.96
C VAL A 253 -5.93 -12.08 12.96
N ASN A 254 -6.37 -11.76 11.73
CA ASN A 254 -6.51 -12.74 10.64
C ASN A 254 -5.18 -13.03 9.92
N GLN A 255 -4.05 -12.54 10.44
CA GLN A 255 -2.72 -12.62 9.82
C GLN A 255 -2.66 -12.05 8.39
N ASN A 256 -3.63 -11.22 8.02
CA ASN A 256 -3.67 -10.50 6.75
C ASN A 256 -2.90 -9.19 6.89
N TYR A 257 -1.59 -9.33 7.12
CA TYR A 257 -0.70 -8.20 7.38
C TYR A 257 -0.64 -7.20 6.22
N SER A 258 -0.78 -7.66 4.98
CA SER A 258 -0.81 -6.77 3.81
C SER A 258 -1.96 -5.77 3.85
N SER A 259 -3.17 -6.23 4.20
CA SER A 259 -4.33 -5.34 4.34
C SER A 259 -4.22 -4.46 5.59
N ALA A 260 -3.72 -5.01 6.70
CA ALA A 260 -3.55 -4.26 7.94
C ALA A 260 -2.55 -3.09 7.78
N VAL A 261 -1.36 -3.35 7.23
CA VAL A 261 -0.33 -2.33 6.95
C VAL A 261 -0.86 -1.29 5.97
N PHE A 262 -1.48 -1.73 4.87
CA PHE A 262 -2.00 -0.81 3.87
C PHE A 262 -3.07 0.14 4.45
N ASP A 263 -4.00 -0.38 5.23
CA ASP A 263 -5.04 0.44 5.87
C ASP A 263 -4.47 1.41 6.92
N CYS A 264 -3.44 1.00 7.68
CA CYS A 264 -2.70 1.90 8.57
C CYS A 264 -2.08 3.08 7.80
N LEU A 265 -1.36 2.80 6.70
CA LEU A 265 -0.71 3.83 5.89
C LEU A 265 -1.74 4.82 5.31
N ARG A 266 -2.90 4.32 4.86
CA ARG A 266 -4.01 5.16 4.38
C ARG A 266 -4.62 6.01 5.49
N LEU A 267 -4.73 5.47 6.69
CA LEU A 267 -5.27 6.21 7.84
C LEU A 267 -4.33 7.35 8.25
N LEU A 268 -3.02 7.10 8.25
CA LEU A 268 -1.98 8.11 8.52
C LEU A 268 -1.98 9.21 7.45
N GLU A 269 -2.25 8.88 6.18
CA GLU A 269 -2.41 9.87 5.11
C GLU A 269 -3.59 10.83 5.38
N ARG A 270 -4.71 10.32 5.93
CA ARG A 270 -5.94 11.12 6.17
C ARG A 270 -5.91 11.95 7.45
N LYS A 271 -5.34 11.42 8.54
CA LYS A 271 -5.42 12.02 9.88
C LYS A 271 -4.27 12.98 10.22
N SER A 272 -3.49 13.42 9.22
CA SER A 272 -2.16 14.02 9.37
C SER A 272 -1.15 13.05 10.02
N ASN A 273 0.07 12.95 9.47
CA ASN A 273 1.04 11.88 9.72
C ASN A 273 1.45 11.62 11.20
N ASN A 274 0.94 12.37 12.17
CA ASN A 274 1.37 12.37 13.58
C ASN A 274 0.44 11.62 14.54
N ASP A 275 -0.49 10.80 14.05
CA ASP A 275 -1.32 9.98 14.94
C ASP A 275 -0.46 8.86 15.58
N GLU A 276 0.07 9.16 16.77
CA GLU A 276 0.98 8.28 17.52
C GLU A 276 0.38 6.89 17.77
N GLU A 277 -0.94 6.80 17.96
CA GLU A 277 -1.62 5.53 18.18
C GLU A 277 -1.57 4.66 16.93
N VAL A 278 -1.87 5.24 15.77
CA VAL A 278 -1.82 4.53 14.48
C VAL A 278 -0.40 4.13 14.11
N GLN A 279 0.60 4.98 14.41
CA GLN A 279 2.01 4.65 14.21
C GLN A 279 2.46 3.48 15.09
N LYS A 280 2.05 3.45 16.37
CA LYS A 280 2.32 2.31 17.27
C LYS A 280 1.71 1.03 16.75
N ILE A 281 0.47 1.07 16.26
CA ILE A 281 -0.21 -0.07 15.65
C ILE A 281 0.53 -0.53 14.39
N LEU A 282 0.91 0.39 13.50
CA LEU A 282 1.66 0.07 12.28
C LEU A 282 3.00 -0.60 12.61
N ASN A 283 3.77 -0.05 13.55
CA ASN A 283 5.06 -0.62 13.95
C ASN A 283 4.90 -2.03 14.56
N ARG A 284 3.83 -2.26 15.35
CA ARG A 284 3.50 -3.58 15.88
C ARG A 284 3.20 -4.57 14.76
N ILE A 285 2.34 -4.20 13.81
CA ILE A 285 1.96 -5.06 12.68
C ILE A 285 3.19 -5.38 11.81
N LEU A 286 4.03 -4.37 11.52
CA LEU A 286 5.27 -4.57 10.76
C LEU A 286 6.25 -5.50 11.48
N LYS A 287 6.34 -5.43 12.81
CA LYS A 287 7.13 -6.38 13.60
C LYS A 287 6.61 -7.81 13.42
N SER A 288 5.30 -8.02 13.56
CA SER A 288 4.69 -9.33 13.32
C SER A 288 4.95 -9.85 11.89
N ALA A 289 4.81 -8.97 10.90
CA ALA A 289 4.92 -9.33 9.48
C ALA A 289 6.36 -9.59 9.01
N LEU A 290 7.33 -8.80 9.50
CA LEU A 290 8.71 -8.75 8.97
C LEU A 290 9.76 -9.37 9.91
N ILE A 291 9.39 -9.73 11.14
CA ILE A 291 10.30 -10.34 12.13
C ILE A 291 9.73 -11.67 12.63
N ASP A 292 8.47 -11.69 13.06
CA ASP A 292 7.91 -12.85 13.79
C ASP A 292 7.39 -13.96 12.86
N SER A 293 7.20 -13.69 11.56
CA SER A 293 6.58 -14.61 10.58
C SER A 293 7.50 -15.71 10.01
N GLY A 294 8.66 -15.97 10.61
CA GLY A 294 9.67 -16.91 10.08
C GLY A 294 10.32 -16.46 8.77
N THR A 295 11.40 -17.13 8.33
CA THR A 295 12.23 -16.64 7.19
C THR A 295 11.48 -16.56 5.86
N THR A 296 10.70 -17.58 5.51
CA THR A 296 9.92 -17.60 4.26
C THR A 296 8.70 -16.68 4.33
N GLY A 297 8.00 -16.64 5.47
CA GLY A 297 6.80 -15.81 5.65
C GLY A 297 7.11 -14.31 5.56
N VAL A 298 8.28 -13.87 6.05
CA VAL A 298 8.71 -12.46 6.00
C VAL A 298 8.81 -11.93 4.56
N LYS A 299 9.38 -12.69 3.62
CA LYS A 299 9.47 -12.27 2.20
C LYS A 299 8.09 -12.25 1.54
N VAL A 300 7.27 -13.26 1.79
CA VAL A 300 5.90 -13.35 1.25
C VAL A 300 5.03 -12.20 1.75
N ASN A 301 5.09 -11.88 3.04
CA ASN A 301 4.35 -10.77 3.64
C ASN A 301 4.77 -9.42 3.03
N PHE A 302 6.07 -9.20 2.88
CA PHE A 302 6.58 -7.96 2.29
C PHE A 302 6.11 -7.79 0.83
N ASP A 303 6.20 -8.86 0.03
CA ASP A 303 5.72 -8.84 -1.36
C ASP A 303 4.21 -8.60 -1.45
N ALA A 304 3.43 -9.21 -0.54
CA ALA A 304 1.99 -8.97 -0.46
C ALA A 304 1.64 -7.53 -0.07
N ILE A 305 2.42 -6.89 0.82
CA ILE A 305 2.26 -5.47 1.17
C ILE A 305 2.49 -4.59 -0.07
N LEU A 306 3.60 -4.80 -0.77
CA LEU A 306 3.93 -4.02 -1.99
C LEU A 306 2.86 -4.21 -3.07
N GLU A 307 2.41 -5.44 -3.30
CA GLU A 307 1.40 -5.74 -4.31
C GLU A 307 0.04 -5.09 -3.97
N LYS A 308 -0.33 -5.05 -2.69
CA LYS A 308 -1.54 -4.37 -2.22
C LYS A 308 -1.48 -2.87 -2.53
N ILE A 309 -0.36 -2.21 -2.26
CA ILE A 309 -0.13 -0.78 -2.59
C ILE A 309 -0.15 -0.58 -4.11
N TRP A 310 0.44 -1.52 -4.86
CA TRP A 310 0.56 -1.40 -6.31
C TRP A 310 -0.77 -1.60 -7.06
N ARG A 311 -1.63 -2.51 -6.61
CA ARG A 311 -2.91 -2.83 -7.27
C ARG A 311 -4.12 -2.08 -6.75
N ASP A 312 -3.96 -1.24 -5.73
CA ASP A 312 -5.10 -0.52 -5.16
C ASP A 312 -5.78 0.41 -6.18
N ARG A 313 -7.11 0.35 -6.24
CA ARG A 313 -7.93 1.10 -7.20
C ARG A 313 -8.00 2.58 -6.90
N VAL A 314 -7.87 2.98 -5.63
CA VAL A 314 -7.92 4.40 -5.23
C VAL A 314 -6.68 5.12 -5.73
N TYR A 315 -5.53 4.46 -5.66
CA TYR A 315 -4.27 5.02 -6.16
C TYR A 315 -4.01 4.67 -7.63
N PHE A 316 -4.98 4.13 -8.38
CA PHE A 316 -4.78 3.75 -9.77
C PHE A 316 -4.35 4.97 -10.60
N LYS A 317 -3.16 4.92 -11.20
CA LYS A 317 -2.49 6.02 -11.91
C LYS A 317 -2.18 7.29 -11.08
N GLU A 318 -2.40 7.28 -9.77
CA GLU A 318 -1.99 8.37 -8.86
C GLU A 318 -0.55 8.16 -8.36
N TYR A 319 0.42 8.20 -9.28
CA TYR A 319 1.82 7.84 -8.99
C TYR A 319 2.48 8.67 -7.89
N LYS A 320 2.12 9.96 -7.75
CA LYS A 320 2.62 10.80 -6.65
C LYS A 320 2.21 10.26 -5.28
N LYS A 321 0.91 9.97 -5.09
CA LYS A 321 0.41 9.41 -3.82
C LYS A 321 0.97 8.02 -3.55
N LYS A 322 1.19 7.20 -4.60
CA LYS A 322 1.88 5.91 -4.46
C LYS A 322 3.31 6.08 -3.95
N ALA A 323 4.07 7.00 -4.53
CA ALA A 323 5.43 7.30 -4.07
C ALA A 323 5.42 7.73 -2.60
N ASP A 324 4.50 8.63 -2.20
CA ASP A 324 4.39 9.10 -0.82
C ASP A 324 4.09 7.94 0.17
N ILE A 325 3.19 7.03 -0.17
CA ILE A 325 2.85 5.87 0.68
C ILE A 325 4.03 4.89 0.77
N LEU A 326 4.72 4.63 -0.35
CA LEU A 326 5.90 3.78 -0.35
C LEU A 326 7.03 4.37 0.50
N LEU A 327 7.29 5.68 0.39
CA LEU A 327 8.30 6.36 1.21
C LEU A 327 7.93 6.38 2.70
N LYS A 328 6.65 6.52 3.04
CA LYS A 328 6.19 6.35 4.42
C LYS A 328 6.46 4.95 4.94
N LEU A 329 6.15 3.92 4.15
CA LEU A 329 6.45 2.53 4.51
C LEU A 329 7.97 2.33 4.71
N SER A 330 8.79 2.86 3.81
CA SER A 330 10.26 2.82 3.90
C SER A 330 10.77 3.41 5.22
N SER A 331 10.30 4.59 5.59
CA SER A 331 10.66 5.25 6.86
C SER A 331 10.27 4.42 8.09
N HIS A 332 9.07 3.84 8.09
CA HIS A 332 8.64 2.96 9.18
C HIS A 332 9.49 1.68 9.30
N ILE A 333 9.90 1.10 8.16
CA ILE A 333 10.77 -0.08 8.13
C ILE A 333 12.16 0.27 8.68
N ASP A 334 12.74 1.41 8.31
CA ASP A 334 14.04 1.86 8.83
C ASP A 334 13.99 2.11 10.34
N ASN A 335 12.93 2.78 10.82
CA ASN A 335 12.71 2.99 12.24
C ASN A 335 12.58 1.68 13.02
N LEU A 336 11.87 0.70 12.44
CA LEU A 336 11.75 -0.63 13.04
C LEU A 336 13.10 -1.37 13.07
N HIS A 337 13.91 -1.24 12.03
CA HIS A 337 15.25 -1.86 11.98
C HIS A 337 16.15 -1.36 13.10
N ASN A 338 16.12 -0.06 13.41
CA ASN A 338 16.91 0.53 14.49
C ASN A 338 16.59 -0.06 15.87
N SER A 339 15.36 -0.56 16.08
CA SER A 339 14.94 -1.13 17.36
C SER A 339 15.03 -2.66 17.42
N SER A 340 14.81 -3.37 16.31
CA SER A 340 14.59 -4.84 16.33
C SER A 340 15.42 -5.63 15.31
N LYS A 341 16.31 -4.97 14.53
CA LYS A 341 17.22 -5.55 13.53
C LYS A 341 16.55 -6.53 12.55
N ILE A 342 16.05 -5.99 11.44
CA ILE A 342 15.50 -6.75 10.30
C ILE A 342 16.64 -7.37 9.46
N LYS A 343 16.61 -8.69 9.22
CA LYS A 343 17.68 -9.42 8.49
C LYS A 343 17.81 -9.00 7.01
N ASN A 344 16.69 -8.88 6.29
CA ASN A 344 16.65 -8.61 4.85
C ASN A 344 16.35 -7.13 4.52
N LEU A 345 16.83 -6.21 5.37
CA LEU A 345 16.50 -4.78 5.24
C LEU A 345 16.96 -4.23 3.88
N THR A 346 18.18 -4.58 3.45
CA THR A 346 18.76 -4.04 2.22
C THR A 346 17.91 -4.42 1.01
N GLU A 347 17.48 -5.69 0.93
CA GLU A 347 16.63 -6.21 -0.13
C GLU A 347 15.25 -5.56 -0.13
N PHE A 348 14.64 -5.41 1.05
CA PHE A 348 13.33 -4.75 1.20
C PHE A 348 13.36 -3.29 0.79
N GLN A 349 14.34 -2.54 1.29
CA GLN A 349 14.49 -1.13 0.92
C GLN A 349 14.79 -0.98 -0.57
N PHE A 350 15.63 -1.85 -1.14
CA PHE A 350 15.94 -1.80 -2.56
C PHE A 350 14.71 -2.08 -3.42
N LYS A 351 13.92 -3.12 -3.12
CA LYS A 351 12.69 -3.45 -3.86
C LYS A 351 11.63 -2.34 -3.77
N LEU A 352 11.51 -1.70 -2.60
CA LEU A 352 10.60 -0.58 -2.39
C LEU A 352 11.05 0.64 -3.19
N LYS A 353 12.32 1.04 -3.09
CA LYS A 353 12.90 2.17 -3.84
C LYS A 353 12.78 1.98 -5.35
N ASN A 354 12.91 0.74 -5.80
CA ASN A 354 12.62 0.32 -7.16
C ASN A 354 11.19 0.73 -7.60
N LEU A 355 10.16 0.52 -6.78
CA LEU A 355 8.79 0.96 -7.10
C LEU A 355 8.63 2.48 -7.02
N VAL A 356 9.35 3.15 -6.10
CA VAL A 356 9.36 4.62 -6.00
C VAL A 356 9.97 5.24 -7.27
N LEU A 357 11.09 4.69 -7.78
CA LEU A 357 11.68 5.11 -9.05
C LEU A 357 10.68 4.99 -10.22
N LEU A 358 9.92 3.91 -10.25
CA LEU A 358 8.88 3.73 -11.28
C LEU A 358 7.81 4.83 -11.17
N CYS A 359 7.36 5.15 -9.95
CA CYS A 359 6.44 6.27 -9.73
C CYS A 359 7.03 7.61 -10.18
N TYR A 360 8.28 7.90 -9.82
CA TYR A 360 8.95 9.15 -10.18
C TYR A 360 9.20 9.27 -11.68
N ASN A 361 9.54 8.19 -12.37
CA ASN A 361 9.63 8.19 -13.83
C ASN A 361 8.29 8.53 -14.50
N HIS A 362 7.17 8.03 -13.97
CA HIS A 362 5.84 8.34 -14.52
C HIS A 362 5.42 9.80 -14.35
N ILE A 363 5.89 10.48 -13.29
CA ILE A 363 5.60 11.90 -13.05
C ILE A 363 6.76 12.82 -13.44
N ALA A 364 7.83 12.26 -14.05
CA ALA A 364 9.08 12.95 -14.37
C ALA A 364 9.67 13.74 -13.18
N ASP A 365 9.64 13.21 -11.96
CA ASP A 365 10.31 13.81 -10.80
C ASP A 365 11.79 13.41 -10.78
N THR A 366 12.56 13.99 -11.71
CA THR A 366 13.95 13.60 -11.98
C THR A 366 14.90 13.94 -10.82
N GLU A 367 14.61 14.99 -10.06
CA GLU A 367 15.45 15.39 -8.91
C GLU A 367 15.43 14.32 -7.82
N GLN A 368 14.23 13.89 -7.40
CA GLN A 368 14.10 12.87 -6.36
C GLN A 368 14.51 11.48 -6.89
N ALA A 369 14.20 11.18 -8.16
CA ALA A 369 14.63 9.92 -8.77
C ALA A 369 16.16 9.79 -8.81
N THR A 370 16.88 10.85 -9.16
CA THR A 370 18.36 10.83 -9.22
C THR A 370 18.97 10.57 -7.83
N LYS A 371 18.38 11.12 -6.76
CA LYS A 371 18.81 10.84 -5.38
C LYS A 371 18.65 9.35 -5.05
N ILE A 372 17.50 8.76 -5.38
CA ILE A 372 17.26 7.32 -5.14
C ILE A 372 18.22 6.45 -5.97
N VAL A 373 18.51 6.82 -7.22
CA VAL A 373 19.49 6.10 -8.05
C VAL A 373 20.85 6.06 -7.36
N ALA A 374 21.36 7.22 -6.92
CA ALA A 374 22.65 7.31 -6.23
C ALA A 374 22.67 6.47 -4.93
N GLU A 375 21.59 6.49 -4.15
CA GLU A 375 21.46 5.66 -2.94
C GLU A 375 21.47 4.15 -3.24
N GLN A 376 20.81 3.73 -4.32
CA GLN A 376 20.73 2.33 -4.71
C GLN A 376 22.05 1.82 -5.31
N GLU A 377 22.76 2.63 -6.11
CA GLU A 377 24.06 2.28 -6.71
C GLU A 377 25.08 1.84 -5.64
N ILE A 378 25.10 2.51 -4.48
CA ILE A 378 26.00 2.18 -3.36
C ILE A 378 25.85 0.73 -2.89
N VAL A 379 24.65 0.16 -2.96
CA VAL A 379 24.34 -1.17 -2.40
C VAL A 379 24.25 -2.27 -3.45
N VAL A 380 24.32 -1.96 -4.75
CA VAL A 380 24.22 -2.93 -5.85
C VAL A 380 25.25 -4.06 -5.70
N ASN A 381 26.52 -3.73 -5.48
CA ASN A 381 27.60 -4.71 -5.36
C ASN A 381 27.38 -5.70 -4.21
N LYS A 382 26.71 -5.28 -3.14
CA LYS A 382 26.35 -6.14 -2.02
C LYS A 382 25.21 -7.08 -2.38
N LEU A 383 24.23 -6.62 -3.16
CA LEU A 383 23.05 -7.39 -3.55
C LEU A 383 23.35 -8.45 -4.60
N ILE A 384 24.18 -8.14 -5.60
CA ILE A 384 24.58 -9.07 -6.66
C ILE A 384 25.49 -10.21 -6.16
N ALA A 385 25.98 -10.15 -4.92
CA ALA A 385 26.66 -11.30 -4.32
C ALA A 385 25.71 -12.49 -4.12
N ASP A 386 24.40 -12.26 -4.10
CA ASP A 386 23.37 -13.31 -4.10
C ASP A 386 22.62 -13.31 -5.45
N PRO A 387 22.76 -14.38 -6.26
CA PRO A 387 22.04 -14.55 -7.52
C PRO A 387 20.52 -14.38 -7.42
N SER A 388 19.92 -14.66 -6.26
CA SER A 388 18.47 -14.52 -6.05
C SER A 388 17.97 -13.08 -6.14
N ASN A 389 18.88 -12.09 -6.02
CA ASN A 389 18.57 -10.67 -6.11
C ASN A 389 18.71 -10.08 -7.53
N TYR A 390 19.22 -10.84 -8.50
CA TYR A 390 19.56 -10.29 -9.82
C TYR A 390 18.36 -9.65 -10.52
N SER A 391 17.21 -10.33 -10.53
CA SER A 391 15.97 -9.80 -11.11
C SER A 391 15.61 -8.40 -10.58
N MET A 392 15.80 -8.19 -9.27
CA MET A 392 15.54 -6.89 -8.63
C MET A 392 16.57 -5.82 -9.05
N VAL A 393 17.85 -6.19 -9.21
CA VAL A 393 18.90 -5.27 -9.67
C VAL A 393 18.74 -4.93 -11.16
N LEU A 394 18.31 -5.88 -11.98
CA LEU A 394 18.01 -5.65 -13.40
C LEU A 394 16.84 -4.67 -13.55
N ASP A 395 15.79 -4.83 -12.74
CA ASP A 395 14.67 -3.88 -12.63
C ASP A 395 15.13 -2.47 -12.26
N PHE A 396 16.14 -2.34 -11.39
CA PHE A 396 16.74 -1.07 -11.00
C PHE A 396 17.39 -0.38 -12.20
N TYR A 397 18.29 -1.06 -12.91
CA TYR A 397 18.98 -0.47 -14.06
C TYR A 397 18.02 -0.04 -15.17
N ALA A 398 17.00 -0.86 -15.47
CA ALA A 398 15.96 -0.49 -16.42
C ALA A 398 15.27 0.83 -16.04
N ARG A 399 15.01 1.05 -14.74
CA ARG A 399 14.37 2.28 -14.24
C ARG A 399 15.34 3.45 -14.15
N ALA A 400 16.61 3.21 -13.83
CA ALA A 400 17.65 4.23 -13.78
C ALA A 400 17.90 4.85 -15.18
N ILE A 401 17.91 4.02 -16.23
CA ILE A 401 17.99 4.50 -17.63
C ILE A 401 16.87 5.51 -17.93
N GLU A 402 15.64 5.21 -17.52
CA GLU A 402 14.49 6.11 -17.73
C GLU A 402 14.61 7.43 -16.97
N VAL A 403 15.29 7.46 -15.80
CA VAL A 403 15.56 8.72 -15.07
C VAL A 403 16.43 9.63 -15.92
N TYR A 404 17.51 9.11 -16.50
CA TYR A 404 18.40 9.87 -17.37
C TYR A 404 17.71 10.31 -18.67
N VAL A 405 16.86 9.46 -19.25
CA VAL A 405 16.04 9.83 -20.42
C VAL A 405 15.07 10.98 -20.07
N ASN A 406 14.39 10.90 -18.93
CA ASN A 406 13.50 11.96 -18.44
C ASN A 406 14.23 13.26 -18.06
N ASN A 407 15.53 13.17 -17.78
CA ASN A 407 16.38 14.33 -17.55
C ASN A 407 17.04 14.86 -18.84
N LEU A 408 16.69 14.28 -20.00
CA LEU A 408 17.27 14.57 -21.32
C LEU A 408 18.79 14.32 -21.42
N GLN A 409 19.33 13.49 -20.52
CA GLN A 409 20.75 13.10 -20.45
C GLN A 409 20.97 11.80 -21.26
N PHE A 410 20.82 11.89 -22.59
CA PHE A 410 20.77 10.71 -23.46
C PHE A 410 22.10 9.95 -23.57
N VAL A 411 23.23 10.64 -23.43
CA VAL A 411 24.57 10.01 -23.48
C VAL A 411 24.78 9.16 -22.23
N GLU A 412 24.45 9.70 -21.06
CA GLU A 412 24.47 9.02 -19.78
C GLU A 412 23.48 7.84 -19.77
N ALA A 413 22.28 8.03 -20.32
CA ALA A 413 21.30 6.95 -20.48
C ALA A 413 21.84 5.80 -21.35
N LYS A 414 22.52 6.11 -22.47
CA LYS A 414 23.16 5.10 -23.33
C LYS A 414 24.28 4.37 -22.60
N ALA A 415 25.11 5.07 -21.84
CA ALA A 415 26.16 4.44 -21.04
C ALA A 415 25.58 3.43 -20.03
N GLN A 416 24.49 3.81 -19.34
CA GLN A 416 23.78 2.92 -18.42
C GLN A 416 23.12 1.74 -19.14
N ALA A 417 22.54 1.94 -20.33
CA ALA A 417 21.95 0.87 -21.12
C ALA A 417 23.00 -0.15 -21.60
N ASN A 418 24.20 0.30 -21.95
CA ASN A 418 25.33 -0.59 -22.25
C ASN A 418 25.75 -1.41 -21.03
N ALA A 419 25.90 -0.77 -19.86
CA ALA A 419 26.22 -1.47 -18.62
C ALA A 419 25.14 -2.51 -18.24
N TYR A 420 23.87 -2.15 -18.42
CA TYR A 420 22.74 -3.05 -18.20
C TYR A 420 22.77 -4.27 -19.13
N LYS A 421 23.07 -4.07 -20.42
CA LYS A 421 23.23 -5.17 -21.38
C LYS A 421 24.41 -6.08 -21.00
N GLN A 422 25.56 -5.51 -20.64
CA GLN A 422 26.72 -6.29 -20.19
C GLN A 422 26.39 -7.14 -18.98
N MET A 423 25.70 -6.59 -17.98
CA MET A 423 25.29 -7.34 -16.78
C MET A 423 24.38 -8.54 -17.12
N ILE A 424 23.54 -8.41 -18.15
CA ILE A 424 22.67 -9.49 -18.63
C ILE A 424 23.49 -10.57 -19.34
N GLU A 425 24.50 -10.19 -20.10
CA GLU A 425 25.46 -11.13 -20.71
C GLU A 425 26.25 -11.88 -19.62
N ASP A 426 26.76 -11.18 -18.60
CA ASP A 426 27.46 -11.80 -17.46
C ASP A 426 26.52 -12.74 -16.66
N TYR A 427 25.24 -12.40 -16.56
CA TYR A 427 24.21 -13.24 -15.95
C TYR A 427 23.95 -14.51 -16.75
N PHE A 428 23.92 -14.40 -18.09
CA PHE A 428 23.82 -15.57 -18.96
C PHE A 428 25.01 -16.50 -18.76
N ASP A 429 26.23 -15.96 -18.78
CA ASP A 429 27.45 -16.76 -18.60
C ASP A 429 27.43 -17.50 -17.26
N SER A 430 26.98 -16.82 -16.20
CA SER A 430 26.81 -17.41 -14.86
C SER A 430 25.75 -18.51 -14.85
N TRP A 431 24.62 -18.31 -15.54
CA TRP A 431 23.53 -19.30 -15.62
C TRP A 431 23.89 -20.49 -16.48
N GLN A 432 24.58 -20.29 -17.59
CA GLN A 432 25.05 -21.34 -18.47
C GLN A 432 26.08 -22.22 -17.75
N PHE A 433 26.91 -21.62 -16.88
CA PHE A 433 27.81 -22.37 -16.02
C PHE A 433 27.06 -23.28 -15.03
N ILE A 434 25.94 -22.80 -14.45
CA ILE A 434 25.12 -23.56 -13.50
C ILE A 434 24.26 -24.62 -14.21
N ASN A 435 23.75 -24.29 -15.40
CA ASN A 435 22.88 -25.13 -16.20
C ASN A 435 23.34 -25.11 -17.67
N SER A 436 24.18 -26.08 -18.02
CA SER A 436 24.79 -26.21 -19.36
C SER A 436 23.78 -26.45 -20.48
N ASP A 437 22.54 -26.83 -20.15
CA ASP A 437 21.50 -27.13 -21.14
C ASP A 437 20.83 -25.86 -21.69
N ILE A 438 21.03 -24.70 -21.05
CA ILE A 438 20.50 -23.42 -21.53
C ILE A 438 21.30 -22.96 -22.74
N THR A 439 20.60 -22.80 -23.88
CA THR A 439 21.22 -22.31 -25.10
C THR A 439 21.20 -20.79 -25.16
N LYS A 440 22.06 -20.21 -26.02
CA LYS A 440 22.04 -18.78 -26.33
C LYS A 440 20.70 -18.34 -26.94
N GLU A 441 20.03 -19.23 -27.67
CA GLU A 441 18.72 -18.97 -28.26
C GLU A 441 17.63 -18.84 -27.19
N ASP A 442 17.63 -19.72 -26.19
CA ASP A 442 16.72 -19.62 -25.04
C ASP A 442 16.89 -18.29 -24.30
N PHE A 443 18.14 -17.84 -24.17
CA PHE A 443 18.45 -16.57 -23.52
C PHE A 443 18.02 -15.34 -24.34
N LEU A 444 18.19 -15.36 -25.66
CA LEU A 444 17.71 -14.30 -26.57
C LEU A 444 16.18 -14.20 -26.59
N ASN A 445 15.48 -15.31 -26.32
CA ASN A 445 14.03 -15.39 -26.18
C ASN A 445 13.51 -14.87 -24.83
N SER A 446 14.38 -14.59 -23.86
CA SER A 446 13.96 -14.18 -22.53
C SER A 446 13.50 -12.72 -22.49
N ASP A 447 12.49 -12.45 -21.67
CA ASP A 447 11.95 -11.10 -21.46
C ASP A 447 13.02 -10.10 -20.99
N ILE A 448 13.99 -10.56 -20.20
CA ILE A 448 15.10 -9.74 -19.68
C ILE A 448 15.98 -9.25 -20.84
N THR A 449 16.39 -10.17 -21.72
CA THR A 449 17.23 -9.85 -22.88
C THR A 449 16.52 -8.94 -23.87
N ILE A 450 15.23 -9.20 -24.14
CA ILE A 450 14.41 -8.35 -25.02
C ILE A 450 14.30 -6.94 -24.44
N ARG A 451 14.02 -6.80 -23.15
CA ARG A 451 13.90 -5.49 -22.48
C ARG A 451 15.20 -4.70 -22.51
N ALA A 452 16.34 -5.34 -22.26
CA ALA A 452 17.63 -4.67 -22.26
C ALA A 452 18.07 -4.21 -23.63
N ASN A 453 17.93 -5.06 -24.65
CA ASN A 453 18.21 -4.64 -26.03
C ASN A 453 17.24 -3.53 -26.47
N SER A 454 15.96 -3.61 -26.11
CA SER A 454 15.01 -2.53 -26.42
C SER A 454 15.37 -1.20 -25.72
N ALA A 455 15.88 -1.24 -24.48
CA ALA A 455 16.36 -0.05 -23.78
C ALA A 455 17.62 0.52 -24.47
N LEU A 456 18.57 -0.34 -24.84
CA LEU A 456 19.76 0.07 -25.58
C LEU A 456 19.40 0.70 -26.92
N ILE A 457 18.63 0.01 -27.76
CA ILE A 457 18.14 0.50 -29.06
C ILE A 457 17.49 1.88 -28.91
N ARG A 458 16.65 2.08 -27.89
CA ARG A 458 16.02 3.39 -27.63
C ARG A 458 17.07 4.47 -27.39
N THR A 459 18.04 4.23 -26.51
CA THR A 459 19.09 5.22 -26.20
C THR A 459 20.02 5.47 -27.38
N GLU A 460 20.27 4.46 -28.21
CA GLU A 460 21.02 4.59 -29.45
C GLU A 460 20.28 5.43 -30.48
N ILE A 461 18.98 5.21 -30.66
CA ILE A 461 18.13 6.06 -31.51
C ILE A 461 18.15 7.50 -31.00
N LEU A 462 18.04 7.72 -29.68
CA LEU A 462 18.06 9.07 -29.09
C LEU A 462 19.39 9.80 -29.33
N THR A 463 20.51 9.08 -29.24
CA THR A 463 21.87 9.62 -29.42
C THR A 463 22.36 9.62 -30.87
N LEU A 464 21.63 8.97 -31.79
CA LEU A 464 21.98 8.86 -33.20
C LEU A 464 22.17 10.26 -33.82
N SER A 465 23.34 10.50 -34.40
CA SER A 465 23.63 11.63 -35.29
C SER A 465 23.47 11.20 -36.76
N ASP A 466 23.84 12.05 -37.73
CA ASP A 466 23.78 11.73 -39.18
C ASP A 466 24.78 10.62 -39.63
N ASN A 467 25.13 9.67 -38.75
CA ASN A 467 26.03 8.56 -39.01
C ASN A 467 25.26 7.35 -39.56
N SER A 468 25.44 7.06 -40.85
CA SER A 468 24.77 5.94 -41.53
C SER A 468 25.16 4.57 -41.00
N GLN A 469 26.43 4.36 -40.61
CA GLN A 469 26.89 3.06 -40.11
C GLN A 469 26.21 2.70 -38.78
N GLN A 470 26.13 3.67 -37.86
CA GLN A 470 25.45 3.47 -36.58
C GLN A 470 23.97 3.15 -36.79
N ALA A 471 23.33 3.76 -37.79
CA ALA A 471 21.93 3.49 -38.11
C ALA A 471 21.72 2.04 -38.59
N ASP A 472 22.61 1.52 -39.42
CA ASP A 472 22.56 0.15 -39.92
C ASP A 472 22.75 -0.88 -38.78
N GLU A 473 23.70 -0.63 -37.87
CA GLU A 473 23.93 -1.47 -36.66
C GLU A 473 22.68 -1.54 -35.76
N ILE A 474 21.98 -0.41 -35.58
CA ILE A 474 20.71 -0.36 -34.83
C ILE A 474 19.64 -1.20 -35.54
N PHE A 475 19.52 -1.09 -36.88
CA PHE A 475 18.56 -1.88 -37.65
C PHE A 475 18.82 -3.38 -37.54
N GLU A 476 20.08 -3.81 -37.67
CA GLU A 476 20.46 -5.22 -37.54
C GLU A 476 20.11 -5.78 -36.16
N THR A 477 20.42 -5.03 -35.11
CA THR A 477 20.10 -5.40 -33.72
C THR A 477 18.58 -5.51 -33.53
N LEU A 478 17.82 -4.53 -34.04
CA LEU A 478 16.36 -4.49 -33.96
C LEU A 478 15.73 -5.69 -34.68
N GLN A 479 16.18 -6.01 -35.90
CA GLN A 479 15.68 -7.16 -36.67
C GLN A 479 16.04 -8.48 -36.00
N THR A 480 17.20 -8.58 -35.36
CA THR A 480 17.61 -9.77 -34.62
C THR A 480 16.69 -10.01 -33.44
N ILE A 481 16.44 -8.99 -32.61
CA ILE A 481 15.59 -9.14 -31.42
C ILE A 481 14.11 -9.35 -31.79
N LEU A 482 13.62 -8.72 -32.86
CA LEU A 482 12.25 -8.95 -33.35
C LEU A 482 11.97 -10.42 -33.70
N LYS A 483 12.98 -11.19 -34.15
CA LYS A 483 12.82 -12.63 -34.45
C LYS A 483 12.52 -13.45 -33.19
N TYR A 484 13.00 -13.00 -32.03
CA TYR A 484 12.86 -13.71 -30.76
C TYR A 484 11.72 -13.16 -29.89
N ALA A 485 11.25 -11.94 -30.15
CA ALA A 485 10.15 -11.34 -29.39
C ALA A 485 8.82 -12.07 -29.64
N LYS A 486 8.26 -12.69 -28.59
CA LYS A 486 6.95 -13.38 -28.63
C LYS A 486 5.81 -12.55 -28.06
N ASN A 487 6.09 -11.69 -27.08
CA ASN A 487 5.08 -10.88 -26.43
C ASN A 487 4.60 -9.75 -27.37
N PRO A 488 3.28 -9.61 -27.63
CA PRO A 488 2.75 -8.55 -28.50
C PRO A 488 3.17 -7.14 -28.08
N GLN A 489 3.32 -6.88 -26.79
CA GLN A 489 3.73 -5.56 -26.29
C GLN A 489 5.19 -5.25 -26.63
N ASP A 490 6.08 -6.25 -26.55
CA ASP A 490 7.48 -6.10 -26.90
C ASP A 490 7.67 -5.93 -28.40
N ILE A 491 6.96 -6.71 -29.21
CA ILE A 491 6.91 -6.56 -30.66
C ILE A 491 6.44 -5.15 -31.03
N SER A 492 5.35 -4.69 -30.41
CA SER A 492 4.83 -3.33 -30.62
C SER A 492 5.88 -2.27 -30.33
N ARG A 493 6.51 -2.34 -29.15
CA ARG A 493 7.55 -1.40 -28.71
C ARG A 493 8.75 -1.36 -29.66
N LEU A 494 9.24 -2.52 -30.11
CA LEU A 494 10.35 -2.62 -31.06
C LEU A 494 9.98 -2.05 -32.43
N LYS A 495 8.77 -2.34 -32.94
CA LYS A 495 8.28 -1.74 -34.19
C LYS A 495 8.11 -0.23 -34.09
N SER A 496 7.66 0.28 -32.93
CA SER A 496 7.60 1.71 -32.67
C SER A 496 8.99 2.37 -32.68
N GLN A 497 9.99 1.72 -32.08
CA GLN A 497 11.38 2.18 -32.15
C GLN A 497 11.89 2.18 -33.60
N GLN A 498 11.54 1.19 -34.40
CA GLN A 498 11.86 1.14 -35.83
C GLN A 498 11.27 2.33 -36.61
N LEU A 499 10.01 2.69 -36.32
CA LEU A 499 9.37 3.87 -36.93
C LEU A 499 10.06 5.17 -36.54
N ILE A 500 10.43 5.34 -35.25
CA ILE A 500 11.16 6.52 -34.78
C ILE A 500 12.53 6.62 -35.48
N LEU A 501 13.24 5.50 -35.63
CA LEU A 501 14.51 5.44 -36.35
C LEU A 501 14.34 5.89 -37.81
N LEU A 502 13.35 5.36 -38.53
CA LEU A 502 13.05 5.77 -39.91
C LEU A 502 12.69 7.26 -40.01
N CYS A 503 11.91 7.79 -39.06
CA CYS A 503 11.61 9.22 -38.99
C CYS A 503 12.86 10.07 -38.76
N LYS A 504 13.77 9.62 -37.89
CA LYS A 504 15.03 10.33 -37.60
C LYS A 504 15.96 10.34 -38.80
N LEU A 505 15.98 9.26 -39.59
CA LEU A 505 16.71 9.13 -40.85
C LEU A 505 16.02 9.80 -42.04
N ASN A 506 14.90 10.51 -41.82
CA ASN A 506 14.09 11.13 -42.86
C ASN A 506 13.53 10.17 -43.93
N LYS A 507 13.43 8.88 -43.62
CA LYS A 507 12.86 7.82 -44.48
C LYS A 507 11.34 7.70 -44.24
N LEU A 508 10.61 8.80 -44.43
CA LEU A 508 9.21 8.89 -44.00
C LEU A 508 8.25 8.02 -44.81
N ASP A 509 8.52 7.78 -46.09
CA ASP A 509 7.67 6.92 -46.93
C ASP A 509 7.79 5.44 -46.54
N GLU A 510 9.01 5.01 -46.17
CA GLU A 510 9.26 3.68 -45.59
C GLU A 510 8.57 3.54 -44.23
N ALA A 511 8.65 4.58 -43.37
CA ALA A 511 7.98 4.59 -42.08
C ALA A 511 6.45 4.47 -42.22
N ILE A 512 5.83 5.23 -43.13
CA ILE A 512 4.40 5.14 -43.42
C ILE A 512 4.05 3.73 -43.89
N SER A 513 4.85 3.16 -44.81
CA SER A 513 4.61 1.83 -45.36
C SER A 513 4.70 0.74 -44.29
N LEU A 514 5.67 0.83 -43.38
CA LEU A 514 5.82 -0.08 -42.24
C LEU A 514 4.66 0.05 -41.25
N ALA A 515 4.24 1.27 -40.93
CA ALA A 515 3.11 1.52 -40.04
C ALA A 515 1.80 0.95 -40.63
N LYS A 516 1.57 1.16 -41.93
CA LYS A 516 0.43 0.57 -42.67
C LYS A 516 0.46 -0.95 -42.65
N ALA A 517 1.59 -1.56 -42.98
CA ALA A 517 1.73 -3.02 -43.01
C ALA A 517 1.47 -3.63 -41.62
N THR A 518 1.99 -2.99 -40.56
CA THR A 518 1.76 -3.41 -39.17
C THR A 518 0.29 -3.29 -38.78
N PHE A 519 -0.37 -2.22 -39.20
CA PHE A 519 -1.79 -1.98 -38.97
C PHE A 519 -2.69 -3.01 -39.67
N GLU A 520 -2.46 -3.26 -40.96
CA GLU A 520 -3.24 -4.25 -41.71
C GLU A 520 -3.01 -5.68 -41.18
N GLN A 521 -1.78 -6.02 -40.81
CA GLN A 521 -1.48 -7.31 -40.18
C GLN A 521 -2.24 -7.49 -38.87
N ALA A 522 -2.31 -6.46 -38.02
CA ALA A 522 -3.08 -6.47 -36.79
C ALA A 522 -4.57 -6.73 -37.01
N LYS A 523 -5.14 -6.04 -38.01
CA LYS A 523 -6.54 -6.20 -38.41
C LYS A 523 -6.86 -7.61 -38.91
N ILE A 524 -5.98 -8.18 -39.75
CA ILE A 524 -6.17 -9.53 -40.32
C ILE A 524 -6.11 -10.61 -39.23
N GLN A 525 -5.19 -10.47 -38.27
CA GLN A 525 -4.95 -11.49 -37.26
C GLN A 525 -5.92 -11.42 -36.08
N ASN A 526 -6.74 -10.36 -35.97
CA ASN A 526 -7.58 -10.07 -34.80
C ASN A 526 -6.80 -10.11 -33.46
N ILE A 527 -5.51 -9.76 -33.53
CA ILE A 527 -4.61 -9.69 -32.39
C ILE A 527 -4.54 -8.22 -31.97
N ASP A 528 -4.66 -7.91 -30.68
CA ASP A 528 -4.21 -6.62 -30.15
C ASP A 528 -2.68 -6.60 -30.22
N VAL A 529 -2.13 -6.27 -31.40
CA VAL A 529 -0.68 -6.24 -31.64
C VAL A 529 -0.02 -5.05 -30.92
N GLY A 530 -0.75 -4.33 -30.06
CA GLY A 530 -0.25 -3.16 -29.34
C GLY A 530 0.01 -1.93 -30.21
N PHE A 531 0.03 -2.08 -31.54
CA PHE A 531 0.29 -1.00 -32.49
C PHE A 531 -0.90 -0.05 -32.55
N ASP A 532 -0.75 1.07 -31.85
CA ASP A 532 -1.79 2.08 -31.67
C ASP A 532 -1.76 3.10 -32.81
N TYR A 533 -2.93 3.60 -33.19
CA TYR A 533 -3.14 4.73 -34.10
C TYR A 533 -2.22 5.90 -33.80
N PHE A 534 -1.82 6.06 -32.54
CA PHE A 534 -0.84 7.03 -32.12
C PHE A 534 0.42 7.05 -33.00
N PHE A 535 1.04 5.91 -33.30
CA PHE A 535 2.29 5.88 -34.07
C PHE A 535 2.09 6.15 -35.56
N LEU A 536 0.98 5.69 -36.15
CA LEU A 536 0.62 6.06 -37.52
C LEU A 536 0.39 7.57 -37.63
N LEU A 537 -0.35 8.14 -36.68
CA LEU A 537 -0.60 9.58 -36.58
C LEU A 537 0.71 10.36 -36.44
N TYR A 538 1.60 9.91 -35.56
CA TYR A 538 2.91 10.51 -35.35
C TYR A 538 3.73 10.57 -36.65
N VAL A 539 3.88 9.44 -37.36
CA VAL A 539 4.67 9.34 -38.60
C VAL A 539 4.05 10.19 -39.72
N VAL A 540 2.73 10.17 -39.88
CA VAL A 540 2.08 10.99 -40.91
C VAL A 540 2.21 12.47 -40.60
N ASN A 541 2.03 12.88 -39.35
CA ASN A 541 2.30 14.26 -38.94
C ASN A 541 3.76 14.66 -39.22
N GLN A 542 4.73 13.74 -39.06
CA GLN A 542 6.12 14.02 -39.46
C GLN A 542 6.25 14.28 -40.97
N LYS A 543 5.58 13.50 -41.82
CA LYS A 543 5.57 13.72 -43.28
C LYS A 543 4.91 15.05 -43.66
N LEU A 544 3.76 15.36 -43.07
CA LEU A 544 2.99 16.57 -43.37
C LEU A 544 3.70 17.86 -42.90
N LEU A 545 4.53 17.78 -41.85
CA LEU A 545 5.41 18.89 -41.45
C LEU A 545 6.48 19.20 -42.50
N GLN A 546 7.00 18.17 -43.19
CA GLN A 546 7.97 18.35 -44.27
C GLN A 546 7.29 18.88 -45.54
N HIS A 547 6.25 18.19 -46.01
CA HIS A 547 5.49 18.57 -47.20
C HIS A 547 4.01 18.20 -47.02
N SER A 548 3.12 19.18 -47.22
CA SER A 548 1.68 18.93 -47.22
C SER A 548 1.30 18.11 -48.45
N ASP A 549 0.74 16.91 -48.25
CA ASP A 549 0.35 16.00 -49.31
C ASP A 549 -1.14 15.63 -49.17
N ALA A 550 -1.93 16.00 -50.18
CA ALA A 550 -3.37 15.76 -50.20
C ALA A 550 -3.73 14.26 -50.20
N VAL A 551 -2.90 13.40 -50.79
CA VAL A 551 -3.11 11.95 -50.83
C VAL A 551 -2.90 11.35 -49.44
N VAL A 552 -1.83 11.78 -48.75
CA VAL A 552 -1.54 11.36 -47.37
C VAL A 552 -2.61 11.85 -46.40
N ILE A 553 -3.08 13.09 -46.55
CA ILE A 553 -4.19 13.64 -45.77
C ILE A 553 -5.47 12.82 -45.99
N LYS A 554 -5.82 12.54 -47.24
CA LYS A 554 -7.02 11.75 -47.59
C LYS A 554 -6.95 10.35 -46.99
N TYR A 555 -5.81 9.67 -47.14
CA TYR A 555 -5.58 8.36 -46.55
C TYR A 555 -5.77 8.37 -45.02
N MET A 556 -5.21 9.37 -44.32
CA MET A 556 -5.38 9.47 -42.88
C MET A 556 -6.81 9.75 -42.45
N LYS A 557 -7.54 10.60 -43.19
CA LYS A 557 -8.96 10.81 -42.95
C LYS A 557 -9.73 9.50 -43.08
N GLU A 558 -9.51 8.75 -44.15
CA GLU A 558 -10.13 7.44 -44.35
C GLU A 558 -9.76 6.46 -43.22
N VAL A 559 -8.52 6.44 -42.75
CA VAL A 559 -8.12 5.56 -41.64
C VAL A 559 -8.73 5.99 -40.30
N ILE A 560 -8.83 7.29 -40.01
CA ILE A 560 -9.38 7.78 -38.73
C ILE A 560 -10.92 7.73 -38.72
N GLU A 561 -11.57 8.10 -39.84
CA GLU A 561 -13.04 8.14 -39.97
C GLU A 561 -13.66 6.74 -40.07
N ASN A 562 -12.99 5.77 -40.73
CA ASN A 562 -13.49 4.39 -40.83
C ASN A 562 -13.25 3.55 -39.56
N GLN A 563 -12.67 4.13 -38.51
CA GLN A 563 -12.23 3.43 -37.30
C GLN A 563 -12.94 3.94 -36.05
N ALA A 564 -14.26 4.18 -36.16
CA ALA A 564 -15.13 4.58 -35.06
C ALA A 564 -15.05 3.66 -33.82
N ASP A 565 -14.53 2.43 -33.97
CA ASP A 565 -14.36 1.44 -32.89
C ASP A 565 -12.98 1.44 -32.21
N TYR A 566 -11.92 1.92 -32.85
CA TYR A 566 -10.57 1.93 -32.27
C TYR A 566 -10.20 3.32 -31.73
N LYS A 567 -10.67 3.61 -30.52
CA LYS A 567 -10.25 4.80 -29.77
C LYS A 567 -8.75 4.74 -29.49
N ILE A 568 -8.03 5.85 -29.72
CA ILE A 568 -6.65 6.03 -29.22
C ILE A 568 -6.63 5.63 -27.76
N ASN A 569 -5.78 4.66 -27.42
CA ASN A 569 -5.89 4.00 -26.13
C ASN A 569 -5.21 4.85 -25.05
N SER A 570 -6.00 5.66 -24.34
CA SER A 570 -5.56 6.45 -23.19
C SER A 570 -5.02 5.60 -22.01
N SER A 571 -5.18 4.28 -22.06
CA SER A 571 -4.51 3.37 -21.14
C SER A 571 -3.05 3.10 -21.50
N LYS A 572 -2.67 3.19 -22.79
CA LYS A 572 -1.33 2.87 -23.30
C LYS A 572 -0.40 4.09 -23.38
N TYR A 573 -0.90 5.27 -23.75
CA TYR A 573 -0.07 6.48 -23.89
C TYR A 573 -0.52 7.63 -22.99
N PRO A 574 0.40 8.51 -22.55
CA PRO A 574 0.05 9.72 -21.82
C PRO A 574 -0.87 10.64 -22.65
N MET A 575 -1.97 11.09 -22.06
CA MET A 575 -2.91 12.04 -22.67
C MET A 575 -2.26 13.30 -23.27
N PRO A 576 -1.22 13.91 -22.66
CA PRO A 576 -0.54 15.06 -23.24
C PRO A 576 -0.05 14.82 -24.68
N ILE A 577 0.53 13.64 -24.93
CA ILE A 577 1.15 13.30 -26.21
C ILE A 577 0.06 13.00 -27.25
N ILE A 578 -1.00 12.29 -26.87
CA ILE A 578 -2.16 12.02 -27.73
C ILE A 578 -2.78 13.32 -28.23
N TYR A 579 -3.10 14.25 -27.32
CA TYR A 579 -3.71 15.52 -27.69
C TYR A 579 -2.82 16.37 -28.59
N ARG A 580 -1.50 16.32 -28.38
CA ARG A 580 -0.53 17.00 -29.24
C ARG A 580 -0.57 16.48 -30.68
N GLU A 581 -0.60 15.17 -30.87
CA GLU A 581 -0.65 14.56 -32.21
C GLU A 581 -2.00 14.81 -32.91
N LEU A 582 -3.11 14.75 -32.17
CA LEU A 582 -4.43 15.11 -32.69
C LEU A 582 -4.51 16.59 -33.08
N SER A 583 -3.79 17.46 -32.38
CA SER A 583 -3.73 18.88 -32.71
C SER A 583 -3.08 19.14 -34.08
N LEU A 584 -1.94 18.51 -34.36
CA LEU A 584 -1.29 18.60 -35.69
C LEU A 584 -2.18 18.05 -36.80
N PHE A 585 -2.80 16.91 -36.56
CA PHE A 585 -3.71 16.31 -37.53
C PHE A 585 -4.87 17.25 -37.88
N ASN A 586 -5.55 17.79 -36.87
CA ASN A 586 -6.63 18.76 -37.08
C ASN A 586 -6.17 20.01 -37.83
N TYR A 587 -4.94 20.48 -37.59
CA TYR A 587 -4.37 21.59 -38.36
C TYR A 587 -4.23 21.25 -39.85
N PHE A 588 -3.66 20.08 -40.19
CA PHE A 588 -3.46 19.69 -41.59
C PHE A 588 -4.77 19.42 -42.37
N ILE A 589 -5.86 19.09 -41.68
CA ILE A 589 -7.19 18.93 -42.30
C ILE A 589 -8.03 20.22 -42.30
N ASN A 590 -7.44 21.36 -41.95
CA ASN A 590 -8.06 22.69 -41.86
C ASN A 590 -9.11 22.86 -40.73
N HIS A 591 -9.01 22.10 -39.66
CA HIS A 591 -9.84 22.22 -38.45
C HIS A 591 -9.08 23.01 -37.35
N LYS A 592 -8.86 24.30 -37.58
CA LYS A 592 -7.99 25.14 -36.71
C LYS A 592 -8.48 25.27 -35.26
N THR A 593 -9.79 25.32 -35.04
CA THR A 593 -10.40 25.44 -33.70
C THR A 593 -10.14 24.18 -32.87
N GLU A 594 -10.36 23.01 -33.46
CA GLU A 594 -10.11 21.70 -32.86
C GLU A 594 -8.61 21.47 -32.62
N ALA A 595 -7.76 21.93 -33.55
CA ALA A 595 -6.31 21.89 -33.39
C ALA A 595 -5.86 22.67 -32.15
N SER A 596 -6.37 23.89 -31.98
CA SER A 596 -6.05 24.77 -30.84
C SER A 596 -6.60 24.20 -29.52
N ASN A 597 -7.82 23.68 -29.52
CA ASN A 597 -8.43 23.05 -28.35
C ASN A 597 -7.64 21.82 -27.87
N ASN A 598 -7.22 20.95 -28.80
CA ASN A 598 -6.41 19.78 -28.46
C ASN A 598 -5.03 20.20 -27.91
N LEU A 599 -4.39 21.23 -28.48
CA LEU A 599 -3.11 21.71 -27.95
C LEU A 599 -3.24 22.28 -26.53
N ARG A 600 -4.33 23.00 -26.25
CA ARG A 600 -4.66 23.46 -24.90
C ARG A 600 -4.80 22.29 -23.92
N LEU A 601 -5.55 21.24 -24.31
CA LEU A 601 -5.72 20.03 -23.49
C LEU A 601 -4.40 19.29 -23.25
N SER A 602 -3.50 19.28 -24.23
CA SER A 602 -2.13 18.76 -24.08
C SER A 602 -1.36 19.50 -22.99
N ASN A 603 -1.35 20.84 -23.04
CA ASN A 603 -0.69 21.68 -22.04
C ASN A 603 -1.28 21.49 -20.64
N GLU A 604 -2.61 21.52 -20.50
CA GLU A 604 -3.29 21.32 -19.21
C GLU A 604 -2.99 19.95 -18.61
N SER A 605 -2.97 18.91 -19.45
CA SER A 605 -2.70 17.54 -19.01
C SER A 605 -1.23 17.35 -18.62
N THR A 606 -0.29 18.01 -19.31
CA THR A 606 1.14 18.00 -18.97
C THR A 606 1.35 18.52 -17.55
N LEU A 607 0.74 19.66 -17.22
CA LEU A 607 0.84 20.29 -15.90
C LEU A 607 0.15 19.50 -14.77
N LYS A 608 -0.84 18.67 -15.09
CA LYS A 608 -1.54 17.82 -14.12
C LYS A 608 -0.77 16.56 -13.76
N ILE A 609 0.00 16.01 -14.71
CA ILE A 609 0.64 14.70 -14.58
C ILE A 609 2.11 14.83 -14.18
N LEU A 610 2.83 15.75 -14.81
CA LEU A 610 4.28 15.85 -14.66
C LEU A 610 4.68 16.91 -13.64
N ASN A 611 5.82 16.69 -12.99
CA ASN A 611 6.47 17.69 -12.17
C ASN A 611 6.81 18.92 -13.04
N ALA A 612 6.38 20.11 -12.59
CA ALA A 612 6.48 21.35 -13.36
C ALA A 612 7.93 21.75 -13.66
N ASP A 613 8.86 21.39 -12.79
CA ASP A 613 10.26 21.81 -12.82
C ASP A 613 11.17 20.84 -13.58
N SER A 614 10.65 19.70 -14.03
CA SER A 614 11.44 18.70 -14.74
C SER A 614 11.82 19.12 -16.15
N GLU A 615 12.97 18.62 -16.61
CA GLU A 615 13.47 18.89 -17.97
C GLU A 615 12.51 18.39 -19.05
N THR A 616 11.91 17.20 -18.88
CA THR A 616 10.84 16.70 -19.77
C THR A 616 9.65 17.66 -19.82
N THR A 617 9.19 18.21 -18.70
CA THR A 617 8.07 19.16 -18.71
C THR A 617 8.42 20.45 -19.46
N LYS A 618 9.62 20.99 -19.24
CA LYS A 618 10.14 22.15 -19.98
C LYS A 618 10.21 21.85 -21.48
N PHE A 619 10.69 20.66 -21.83
CA PHE A 619 10.76 20.20 -23.21
C PHE A 619 9.40 20.09 -23.89
N LEU A 620 8.42 19.46 -23.24
CA LEU A 620 7.07 19.32 -23.77
C LEU A 620 6.38 20.69 -23.93
N LYS A 621 6.60 21.63 -22.99
CA LYS A 621 6.10 23.01 -23.10
C LYS A 621 6.71 23.74 -24.30
N ALA A 622 8.02 23.61 -24.51
CA ALA A 622 8.70 24.21 -25.66
C ALA A 622 8.16 23.66 -26.99
N ILE A 623 7.96 22.34 -27.09
CA ILE A 623 7.33 21.72 -28.27
C ILE A 623 5.92 22.25 -28.48
N ASN A 624 5.10 22.32 -27.43
CA ASN A 624 3.72 22.79 -27.54
C ASN A 624 3.66 24.26 -27.96
N SER A 625 4.54 25.11 -27.44
CA SER A 625 4.71 26.51 -27.86
C SER A 625 5.05 26.61 -29.35
N LEU A 626 6.02 25.81 -29.82
CA LEU A 626 6.40 25.77 -31.23
C LEU A 626 5.25 25.29 -32.13
N GLN A 627 4.50 24.28 -31.69
CA GLN A 627 3.33 23.79 -32.40
C GLN A 627 2.20 24.82 -32.47
N GLU A 628 1.96 25.58 -31.39
CA GLU A 628 0.98 26.67 -31.40
C GLU A 628 1.32 27.73 -32.45
N LYS A 629 2.62 28.03 -32.60
CA LYS A 629 3.12 28.97 -33.61
C LYS A 629 2.95 28.44 -35.03
N VAL A 630 3.16 27.14 -35.25
CA VAL A 630 2.87 26.47 -36.52
C VAL A 630 1.38 26.55 -36.87
N ILE A 631 0.49 26.29 -35.90
CA ILE A 631 -0.98 26.34 -36.11
C ILE A 631 -1.44 27.76 -36.46
N ASN A 632 -0.83 28.76 -35.82
CA ASN A 632 -1.14 30.18 -36.03
C ASN A 632 -0.37 30.82 -37.19
N ASP A 633 0.39 30.03 -37.96
CA ASP A 633 1.18 30.48 -39.12
C ASP A 633 2.13 31.67 -38.81
N LYS A 634 2.70 31.71 -37.58
CA LYS A 634 3.62 32.78 -37.13
C LYS A 634 5.07 32.50 -37.53
N LYS A 635 5.82 33.53 -37.99
CA LYS A 635 7.29 33.46 -38.20
C LYS A 635 8.01 33.47 -36.86
N VAL A 636 8.95 32.54 -36.64
CA VAL A 636 9.64 32.36 -35.35
C VAL A 636 11.07 31.87 -35.55
N ASN A 637 11.99 32.35 -34.71
CA ASN A 637 13.30 31.71 -34.51
C ASN A 637 13.12 30.54 -33.54
N ALA A 638 13.15 29.31 -34.06
CA ALA A 638 12.94 28.11 -33.25
C ALA A 638 14.00 27.92 -32.16
N LEU A 639 15.17 28.56 -32.30
CA LEU A 639 16.21 28.54 -31.28
C LEU A 639 15.74 29.22 -29.99
N ASP A 640 14.92 30.28 -30.04
CA ASP A 640 14.52 31.01 -28.82
C ASP A 640 13.65 30.18 -27.86
N GLU A 641 12.93 29.18 -28.38
CA GLU A 641 12.09 28.28 -27.57
C GLU A 641 12.87 27.08 -27.01
N VAL A 642 14.02 26.75 -27.61
CA VAL A 642 14.78 25.52 -27.31
C VAL A 642 16.17 25.80 -26.74
N LYS A 643 16.67 27.04 -26.84
CA LYS A 643 17.98 27.49 -26.32
C LYS A 643 18.22 27.14 -24.85
N ASN A 644 17.15 27.08 -24.07
CA ASN A 644 17.21 26.78 -22.64
C ASN A 644 17.03 25.29 -22.31
N LEU A 645 16.82 24.43 -23.32
CA LEU A 645 16.71 22.98 -23.13
C LEU A 645 18.10 22.36 -23.21
N ASN A 646 18.49 21.62 -22.17
CA ASN A 646 19.79 20.98 -22.05
C ASN A 646 19.89 19.69 -22.90
N ILE A 647 19.51 19.75 -24.17
CA ILE A 647 19.58 18.61 -25.09
C ILE A 647 20.95 18.64 -25.77
N LYS A 648 21.93 17.96 -25.18
CA LYS A 648 23.24 17.77 -25.81
C LYS A 648 23.07 16.93 -27.09
N GLY A 649 23.51 17.46 -28.23
CA GLY A 649 23.56 16.72 -29.50
C GLY A 649 22.61 17.20 -30.61
N THR A 650 21.81 18.26 -30.40
CA THR A 650 20.90 18.77 -31.43
C THR A 650 21.46 20.02 -32.09
N ILE A 651 21.65 19.97 -33.42
CA ILE A 651 21.97 21.14 -34.25
C ILE A 651 20.65 21.79 -34.64
N ILE A 652 20.06 22.62 -33.78
CA ILE A 652 19.09 23.62 -34.23
C ILE A 652 19.91 24.85 -34.62
N THR A 653 19.70 25.38 -35.82
CA THR A 653 20.39 26.59 -36.30
C THR A 653 19.42 27.77 -36.30
N ASN A 654 19.96 28.99 -36.31
CA ASN A 654 19.18 30.23 -36.25
C ASN A 654 18.17 30.42 -37.40
N ASP A 655 18.33 29.67 -38.51
CA ASP A 655 17.61 29.89 -39.78
C ASP A 655 16.56 28.82 -40.12
N MET A 656 16.29 27.87 -39.22
CA MET A 656 15.31 26.79 -39.48
C MET A 656 13.85 27.27 -39.36
N ASN A 657 13.03 26.92 -40.36
CA ASN A 657 11.58 27.12 -40.33
C ASN A 657 10.96 26.42 -39.09
N PRO A 658 9.96 27.02 -38.41
CA PRO A 658 9.22 26.40 -37.31
C PRO A 658 8.71 24.97 -37.57
N LYS A 659 8.23 24.67 -38.79
CA LYS A 659 7.78 23.31 -39.15
C LYS A 659 8.92 22.30 -39.12
N GLU A 660 10.08 22.69 -39.65
CA GLU A 660 11.27 21.84 -39.70
C GLU A 660 11.87 21.62 -38.31
N SER A 661 11.89 22.68 -37.49
CA SER A 661 12.33 22.60 -36.10
C SER A 661 11.41 21.72 -35.27
N LEU A 662 10.10 21.82 -35.46
CA LEU A 662 9.12 20.98 -34.79
C LEU A 662 9.29 19.51 -35.21
N ARG A 663 9.52 19.25 -36.50
CA ARG A 663 9.79 17.91 -37.05
C ARG A 663 11.00 17.27 -36.37
N LEU A 664 12.12 18.00 -36.29
CA LEU A 664 13.36 17.51 -35.68
C LEU A 664 13.21 17.27 -34.17
N LEU A 665 12.59 18.19 -33.43
CA LEU A 665 12.37 18.04 -31.99
C LEU A 665 11.46 16.86 -31.65
N ARG A 666 10.47 16.58 -32.51
CA ARG A 666 9.56 15.46 -32.30
C ARG A 666 10.26 14.09 -32.35
N ASN A 667 11.45 13.98 -32.95
CA ASN A 667 12.26 12.74 -32.94
C ASN A 667 12.76 12.32 -31.55
N PHE A 668 12.72 13.22 -30.56
CA PHE A 668 13.10 12.92 -29.17
C PHE A 668 11.91 12.52 -28.28
N ILE A 669 10.68 12.55 -28.82
CA ILE A 669 9.49 12.02 -28.15
C ILE A 669 9.56 10.49 -28.24
N THR A 670 9.77 9.79 -27.13
CA THR A 670 10.02 8.34 -27.18
C THR A 670 9.09 7.45 -26.36
N SER A 671 8.17 7.96 -25.54
CA SER A 671 6.93 7.28 -25.07
C SER A 671 6.15 8.18 -24.14
#